data_AF-A0A848YZC5-F1
#
_entry.id   AF-A0A848YZC5-F1
#
_cell.length_a   1.000
_cell.length_b   1.000
_cell.length_c   1.000
_cell.angle_alpha   90.00
_cell.angle_beta   90.00
_cell.angle_gamma   90.00
#
_symmetry.space_group_name_H-M   'P 1'
#
loop_
_entity.id
_entity.type
_entity.pdbx_description
1 polymer ?
#
loop_
_entity_poly.entity_id
_entity_poly.type
_entity_poly.pdbx_seq_one_letter_code
_entity_poly.pdbx_strand_id
1 'polypeptide(L)'
;MWTNLGIYGGHVQDIAIDHQTPGNIFAATYMGRGLFRSGNGGASWQAVDMNHAEPDEATFNEHSVYAVAIAPGDADIIWVAHDYWLAKSTDGGQTWSHIPNNTMQGTCNDCAGYDDTWRLCRAIAIDPTDPNLVYVGTGGHETSDTAGAVFGTTDGGVTWNKLNGGSDLDFRVEDLAVGPGVGPGDPAVIWAVTNSNGDGGSYDGSVYRSADGGTGFIAIAPKPDTGGILAVAPKPDDAGIVFVGGGMGIIQLTLNGTKWDATRPVDESRMAADIVFAPSDPGTVYASWMNAIGDGLPKVTRGVYSGTVWTWETLEPDTKYITAFQCLAVHPADADTLLGGDDSLGMLITPDHGRNWTPINEGLDAVTVYDVDVENTDTGHMLAATIAGLYERADRLSAWVRRHSGPFRSVKFHPDSGNAYFGGGYGFVARTTDNGGTWYYSNNLGPVFVTDIDVDPSETSSVFITTGQYGRQVQRSTNGGASFQVVLDGINQDYQPYSMNKVVIDPHDHQHILASGGNFHAPYVKGDLWESDDGGATWSRTGLTDIVVNDILVDPRNPGLLYAGCGYSLNYREPIYKSINGGVDWTLATTGMALARRSLYSIWSASENQVFSVGSAGYITFYDGTQWVAQDSGTENILYGIHGTSAGNVYAVGQNGTILNFDSQGWTAFISPTTQDLYKVWTSPSGLNYAVGQGGIILHRSFFNWTGATSPTSENLYEIRGVSSSDIFAAGASGTILHYDGSDWTPMSSGTGVDLYALWPFSATDVFAVGDGGVILRYDGSGWTPMTSNTTENLWGVWGSSASDVYASSPDGVLMHYNGSQWSQVDLNPTRAYQEIWGVTSSRLYMTDASGEVWLYDSGEITKVRAVGTYKRSATGMAFHRSNPDIVYAATSGAGVYISTNQAGNWLNLGTPPTSVYDIESGSLYAATGDGVYELTGTGVVTGDVNDAGTSLGIDSARVSTDLGNQCRSIDGSYMMVVPSGIFDLYAMADSYELGTAEDINVTGSDVTRHNFALNRDDNSTPDNGGDPPEGDPDPDGSSGGGGGGGCFIQVSFR
;
A
#
# COMPACT_ATOMS: atom_id res chain seq x y z
N MET A 1 12.69 -18.99 7.54
CA MET A 1 12.82 -17.52 7.71
C MET A 1 13.14 -16.92 6.36
N TRP A 2 12.60 -15.76 6.00
CA TRP A 2 12.94 -15.09 4.74
C TRP A 2 14.22 -14.26 4.92
N THR A 3 15.19 -14.44 4.04
CA THR A 3 16.49 -13.77 4.09
C THR A 3 16.71 -12.98 2.81
N ASN A 4 16.95 -11.67 2.92
CA ASN A 4 17.30 -10.82 1.78
C ASN A 4 18.68 -11.25 1.21
N LEU A 5 18.78 -11.34 -0.11
CA LEU A 5 19.98 -11.72 -0.84
C LEU A 5 20.85 -10.53 -1.25
N GLY A 6 20.52 -9.32 -0.80
CA GLY A 6 21.40 -8.15 -0.85
C GLY A 6 21.48 -7.46 -2.21
N ILE A 7 20.36 -7.39 -2.95
CA ILE A 7 20.24 -6.36 -4.00
C ILE A 7 19.87 -5.08 -3.29
N TYR A 8 20.84 -4.18 -3.14
CA TYR A 8 20.65 -2.89 -2.50
C TYR A 8 20.69 -1.73 -3.51
N GLY A 9 20.10 -0.60 -3.15
CA GLY A 9 20.00 0.60 -3.97
C GLY A 9 18.56 1.05 -4.09
N GLY A 10 18.19 1.59 -5.25
CA GLY A 10 16.85 2.12 -5.50
C GLY A 10 16.89 3.57 -5.95
N HIS A 11 15.72 4.20 -5.96
CA HIS A 11 15.58 5.60 -6.34
C HIS A 11 15.55 6.45 -5.06
N VAL A 12 16.57 7.27 -4.86
CA VAL A 12 16.69 8.17 -3.71
C VAL A 12 16.18 9.57 -4.09
N GLN A 13 15.15 10.04 -3.40
CA GLN A 13 14.46 11.31 -3.67
C GLN A 13 15.11 12.48 -2.94
N ASP A 14 15.52 12.29 -1.68
CA ASP A 14 16.08 13.36 -0.85
C ASP A 14 17.02 12.82 0.23
N ILE A 15 17.93 13.67 0.73
CA ILE A 15 18.99 13.33 1.67
C ILE A 15 19.11 14.42 2.74
N ALA A 16 19.00 14.03 4.01
CA ALA A 16 19.27 14.93 5.13
C ALA A 16 20.49 14.46 5.94
N ILE A 17 21.43 15.38 6.21
CA ILE A 17 22.62 15.13 7.04
C ILE A 17 22.50 15.93 8.33
N ASP A 18 22.70 15.29 9.48
CA ASP A 18 22.82 15.98 10.75
C ASP A 18 24.08 16.86 10.76
N HIS A 19 23.90 18.17 10.91
CA HIS A 19 25.00 19.16 10.90
C HIS A 19 25.94 19.03 12.10
N GLN A 20 25.47 18.50 13.24
CA GLN A 20 26.25 18.30 14.45
C GLN A 20 26.94 16.95 14.45
N THR A 21 26.27 15.93 13.90
CA THR A 21 26.78 14.56 13.80
C THR A 21 26.66 14.04 12.37
N PRO A 22 27.56 14.41 11.43
CA PRO A 22 27.43 14.06 10.01
C PRO A 22 27.41 12.56 9.66
N GLY A 23 27.67 11.69 10.64
CA GLY A 23 27.45 10.25 10.51
C GLY A 23 25.97 9.84 10.54
N ASN A 24 25.09 10.69 11.06
CA ASN A 24 23.65 10.52 11.08
C ASN A 24 23.06 11.11 9.79
N ILE A 25 22.54 10.24 8.93
CA ILE A 25 22.00 10.60 7.62
C ILE A 25 20.65 9.93 7.45
N PHE A 26 19.69 10.62 6.85
CA PHE A 26 18.44 10.06 6.37
C PHE A 26 18.39 10.09 4.85
N ALA A 27 17.82 9.04 4.26
CA ALA A 27 17.58 8.93 2.84
C ALA A 27 16.09 8.63 2.60
N ALA A 28 15.44 9.50 1.85
CA ALA A 28 14.08 9.33 1.36
C ALA A 28 14.10 8.57 0.03
N THR A 29 13.26 7.56 -0.13
CA THR A 29 13.25 6.70 -1.32
C THR A 29 11.88 6.65 -1.97
N TYR A 30 11.87 6.45 -3.28
CA TYR A 30 10.66 6.14 -4.03
C TYR A 30 10.32 4.65 -3.85
N MET A 31 9.17 4.37 -3.22
CA MET A 31 8.72 3.02 -2.85
C MET A 31 9.72 2.25 -1.95
N GLY A 32 9.57 0.93 -1.87
CA GLY A 32 10.39 0.06 -1.01
C GLY A 32 10.01 0.24 0.45
N ARG A 33 10.97 0.57 1.32
CA ARG A 33 10.71 0.87 2.74
C ARG A 33 10.62 2.38 3.06
N GLY A 34 10.61 3.22 2.03
CA GLY A 34 10.34 4.66 2.10
C GLY A 34 11.44 5.52 2.74
N LEU A 35 11.75 5.30 4.03
CA LEU A 35 12.73 6.11 4.77
C LEU A 35 13.82 5.23 5.38
N PHE A 36 15.07 5.62 5.18
CA PHE A 36 16.23 4.95 5.74
C PHE A 36 17.07 5.89 6.56
N ARG A 37 17.73 5.34 7.58
CA ARG A 37 18.73 6.04 8.39
C ARG A 37 20.07 5.32 8.38
N SER A 38 21.13 6.10 8.48
CA SER A 38 22.49 5.63 8.74
C SER A 38 23.05 6.39 9.94
N GLY A 39 23.73 5.69 10.85
CA GLY A 39 24.46 6.30 11.97
C GLY A 39 25.99 6.22 11.81
N ASN A 40 26.47 5.83 10.62
CA ASN A 40 27.89 5.59 10.33
C ASN A 40 28.35 6.21 9.01
N GLY A 41 27.71 7.31 8.59
CA GLY A 41 28.11 8.05 7.40
C GLY A 41 27.75 7.34 6.09
N GLY A 42 26.69 6.53 6.11
CA GLY A 42 26.20 5.81 4.93
C GLY A 42 26.88 4.47 4.68
N ALA A 43 27.79 4.02 5.55
CA ALA A 43 28.41 2.70 5.40
C ALA A 43 27.39 1.55 5.51
N SER A 44 26.32 1.74 6.29
CA SER A 44 25.16 0.85 6.30
C SER A 44 23.87 1.63 6.59
N TRP A 45 22.76 1.13 6.07
CA TRP A 45 21.43 1.72 6.21
C TRP A 45 20.47 0.79 6.94
N GLN A 46 19.49 1.39 7.61
CA GLN A 46 18.39 0.70 8.27
C GLN A 46 17.10 1.41 7.87
N ALA A 47 16.10 0.64 7.44
CA ALA A 47 14.77 1.17 7.26
C ALA A 47 14.23 1.70 8.60
N VAL A 48 13.51 2.81 8.51
CA VAL A 48 12.84 3.42 9.65
C VAL A 48 11.45 2.83 9.75
N ASP A 49 11.21 2.04 10.80
CA ASP A 49 9.89 1.51 11.10
C ASP A 49 9.11 2.51 11.96
N MET A 50 7.82 2.66 11.66
CA MET A 50 6.90 3.46 12.45
C MET A 50 6.10 2.54 13.38
N ASN A 51 5.98 2.89 14.66
CA ASN A 51 5.21 2.08 15.61
C ASN A 51 3.71 2.20 15.26
N HIS A 52 3.11 1.11 14.77
CA HIS A 52 1.68 1.06 14.50
C HIS A 52 0.87 1.12 15.81
N ALA A 53 -0.07 2.06 15.89
CA ALA A 53 -1.18 1.97 16.83
C ALA A 53 -2.23 0.96 16.33
N GLU A 54 -2.43 0.86 15.01
CA GLU A 54 -3.46 0.01 14.39
C GLU A 54 -2.93 -0.88 13.23
N PRO A 55 -3.52 -2.07 12.99
CA PRO A 55 -3.07 -3.00 11.93
C PRO A 55 -3.13 -2.46 10.50
N ASP A 56 -3.94 -1.43 10.25
CA ASP A 56 -4.14 -0.81 8.93
C ASP A 56 -3.55 0.62 8.88
N GLU A 57 -2.82 1.04 9.92
CA GLU A 57 -2.11 2.33 9.90
C GLU A 57 -0.97 2.26 8.89
N ALA A 58 -1.01 3.17 7.93
CA ALA A 58 -0.03 3.25 6.87
C ALA A 58 1.35 3.62 7.45
N THR A 59 2.45 3.24 6.80
CA THR A 59 3.82 3.47 7.32
C THR A 59 4.71 4.08 6.24
N PHE A 60 6.02 4.22 6.48
CA PHE A 60 6.95 4.45 5.38
C PHE A 60 7.08 3.23 4.45
N ASN A 61 6.76 2.03 4.94
CA ASN A 61 6.84 0.81 4.16
C ASN A 61 5.84 0.83 2.99
N GLU A 62 6.33 0.53 1.79
CA GLU A 62 5.59 0.55 0.52
C GLU A 62 5.05 1.93 0.09
N HIS A 63 5.57 3.01 0.69
CA HIS A 63 5.22 4.39 0.34
C HIS A 63 6.45 5.16 -0.16
N SER A 64 6.24 6.13 -1.06
CA SER A 64 7.31 7.00 -1.52
C SER A 64 7.49 8.16 -0.54
N VAL A 65 8.74 8.40 -0.15
CA VAL A 65 9.11 9.56 0.65
C VAL A 65 9.80 10.55 -0.27
N TYR A 66 9.28 11.78 -0.31
CA TYR A 66 9.71 12.79 -1.27
C TYR A 66 10.68 13.81 -0.68
N ALA A 67 10.54 14.13 0.61
CA ALA A 67 11.45 15.05 1.28
C ALA A 67 11.69 14.65 2.74
N VAL A 68 12.90 14.90 3.22
CA VAL A 68 13.30 14.71 4.61
C VAL A 68 14.16 15.90 5.05
N ALA A 69 13.84 16.49 6.21
CA ALA A 69 14.57 17.63 6.75
C ALA A 69 14.85 17.46 8.24
N ILE A 70 16.10 17.74 8.64
CA ILE A 70 16.52 17.80 10.04
C ILE A 70 16.61 19.27 10.44
N ALA A 71 16.05 19.64 11.60
CA ALA A 71 16.09 21.03 12.04
C ALA A 71 17.54 21.47 12.37
N PRO A 72 18.06 22.56 11.77
CA PRO A 72 19.48 22.93 11.92
C PRO A 72 19.96 23.20 13.37
N GLY A 73 19.04 23.62 14.25
CA GLY A 73 19.33 23.92 15.65
C GLY A 73 19.04 22.77 16.62
N ASP A 74 18.35 21.72 16.17
CA ASP A 74 17.87 20.63 17.02
C ASP A 74 17.73 19.34 16.19
N ALA A 75 18.75 18.48 16.26
CA ALA A 75 18.78 17.24 15.48
C ALA A 75 17.74 16.20 15.94
N ASP A 76 17.08 16.42 17.09
CA ASP A 76 15.99 15.55 17.53
C ASP A 76 14.70 15.81 16.73
N ILE A 77 14.57 16.99 16.10
CA ILE A 77 13.41 17.37 15.30
C ILE A 77 13.66 17.04 13.83
N ILE A 78 12.89 16.08 13.31
CA ILE A 78 12.98 15.62 11.92
C ILE A 78 11.59 15.61 11.31
N TRP A 79 11.49 16.08 10.07
CA TRP A 79 10.26 16.15 9.30
C TRP A 79 10.38 15.37 8.00
N VAL A 80 9.31 14.68 7.63
CA VAL A 80 9.25 13.82 6.44
C VAL A 80 7.94 14.05 5.70
N ALA A 81 8.05 14.21 4.38
CA ALA A 81 6.93 14.38 3.46
C ALA A 81 6.87 13.19 2.50
N HIS A 82 5.67 12.66 2.33
CA HIS A 82 5.45 11.45 1.56
C HIS A 82 4.03 11.47 0.94
N ASP A 83 3.66 10.43 0.22
CA ASP A 83 2.45 10.33 -0.62
C ASP A 83 1.12 10.76 0.03
N TYR A 84 0.95 10.57 1.34
CA TYR A 84 -0.39 10.62 1.95
C TYR A 84 -0.49 11.40 3.27
N TRP A 85 0.62 11.75 3.92
CA TRP A 85 0.66 12.48 5.18
C TRP A 85 2.04 13.18 5.37
N LEU A 86 2.23 13.81 6.53
CA LEU A 86 3.54 14.21 7.02
C LEU A 86 3.89 13.35 8.22
N ALA A 87 5.18 13.14 8.47
CA ALA A 87 5.64 12.53 9.71
C ALA A 87 6.65 13.44 10.42
N LYS A 88 6.61 13.41 11.74
CA LYS A 88 7.52 14.18 12.60
C LYS A 88 8.15 13.28 13.66
N SER A 89 9.45 13.43 13.87
CA SER A 89 10.16 12.90 15.03
C SER A 89 10.57 14.02 15.98
N THR A 90 10.64 13.70 17.28
CA THR A 90 11.13 14.60 18.34
C THR A 90 12.23 13.97 19.20
N ASP A 91 12.81 12.87 18.73
CA ASP A 91 13.84 12.08 19.41
C ASP A 91 14.94 11.58 18.46
N GLY A 92 15.16 12.29 17.35
CA GLY A 92 16.22 11.98 16.40
C GLY A 92 15.90 10.80 15.48
N GLY A 93 14.61 10.59 15.20
CA GLY A 93 14.12 9.54 14.31
C GLY A 93 14.02 8.16 14.96
N GLN A 94 13.94 8.07 16.29
CA GLN A 94 13.69 6.81 16.99
C GLN A 94 12.20 6.49 17.04
N THR A 95 11.36 7.49 17.24
CA THR A 95 9.91 7.41 17.15
C THR A 95 9.35 8.53 16.28
N TRP A 96 8.17 8.27 15.74
CA TRP A 96 7.53 9.11 14.73
C TRP A 96 6.04 9.27 15.03
N SER A 97 5.54 10.47 14.77
CA SER A 97 4.12 10.82 14.84
C SER A 97 3.60 11.17 13.46
N HIS A 98 2.45 10.60 13.12
CA HIS A 98 1.74 10.93 11.89
C HIS A 98 1.00 12.26 12.02
N ILE A 99 1.08 13.07 10.97
CA ILE A 99 0.27 14.27 10.79
C ILE A 99 -0.50 14.07 9.49
N PRO A 100 -1.72 13.52 9.57
CA PRO A 100 -2.56 13.25 8.41
C PRO A 100 -2.72 14.48 7.52
N ASN A 101 -2.75 14.28 6.20
CA ASN A 101 -2.77 15.40 5.26
C ASN A 101 -3.99 16.32 5.41
N ASN A 102 -5.13 15.77 5.88
CA ASN A 102 -6.32 16.54 6.21
C ASN A 102 -6.11 17.51 7.39
N THR A 103 -5.18 17.23 8.30
CA THR A 103 -4.83 18.09 9.44
C THR A 103 -4.10 19.35 8.97
N MET A 104 -3.29 19.22 7.90
CA MET A 104 -2.54 20.33 7.33
C MET A 104 -3.32 21.10 6.26
N GLN A 105 -3.89 20.39 5.29
CA GLN A 105 -4.50 21.02 4.12
C GLN A 105 -5.95 21.47 4.39
N GLY A 106 -6.53 21.05 5.52
CA GLY A 106 -7.97 21.06 5.67
C GLY A 106 -8.61 20.33 4.50
N THR A 107 -9.70 20.87 3.99
CA THR A 107 -10.41 20.37 2.81
C THR A 107 -10.14 21.26 1.60
N CYS A 108 -9.77 20.64 0.47
CA CYS A 108 -9.77 21.34 -0.81
C CYS A 108 -11.22 21.69 -1.22
N ASN A 109 -11.63 22.95 -1.05
CA ASN A 109 -12.97 23.43 -1.43
C ASN A 109 -13.14 23.74 -2.92
N ASP A 110 -12.09 23.66 -3.74
CA ASP A 110 -12.10 24.00 -5.18
C ASP A 110 -11.82 22.82 -6.14
N CYS A 111 -11.75 21.59 -5.62
CA CYS A 111 -11.42 20.38 -6.39
C CYS A 111 -12.61 19.81 -7.22
N ALA A 112 -13.39 20.68 -7.86
CA ALA A 112 -14.57 20.33 -8.67
C ALA A 112 -14.19 19.96 -10.11
N GLY A 113 -13.63 18.77 -10.28
CA GLY A 113 -13.32 18.15 -11.58
C GLY A 113 -12.42 16.96 -11.34
N TYR A 114 -12.56 15.89 -12.11
CA TYR A 114 -11.56 14.81 -12.13
C TYR A 114 -10.17 15.46 -12.30
N ASP A 115 -9.29 15.31 -11.31
CA ASP A 115 -7.81 15.26 -11.40
C ASP A 115 -7.05 15.80 -10.16
N ASP A 116 -7.66 16.52 -9.19
CA ASP A 116 -6.95 17.11 -8.02
C ASP A 116 -7.39 16.56 -6.65
N THR A 117 -7.70 15.26 -6.54
CA THR A 117 -8.22 14.69 -5.28
C THR A 117 -7.15 14.34 -4.24
N TRP A 118 -5.86 14.33 -4.61
CA TRP A 118 -4.74 13.91 -3.74
C TRP A 118 -3.53 14.84 -3.91
N ARG A 119 -3.33 15.79 -2.98
CA ARG A 119 -2.10 16.58 -2.92
C ARG A 119 -1.09 15.91 -2.01
N LEU A 120 -0.10 15.28 -2.62
CA LEU A 120 1.05 14.69 -1.96
C LEU A 120 1.83 15.80 -1.23
N CYS A 121 2.44 15.46 -0.10
CA CYS A 121 3.43 16.33 0.52
C CYS A 121 4.74 16.11 -0.23
N ARG A 122 5.26 17.15 -0.90
CA ARG A 122 6.36 17.02 -1.86
C ARG A 122 7.67 17.63 -1.36
N ALA A 123 7.61 18.80 -0.72
CA ALA A 123 8.79 19.55 -0.30
C ALA A 123 8.66 19.99 1.16
N ILE A 124 9.78 20.09 1.88
CA ILE A 124 9.84 20.58 3.27
C ILE A 124 10.97 21.60 3.40
N ALA A 125 10.70 22.71 4.08
CA ALA A 125 11.74 23.61 4.55
C ALA A 125 11.51 24.00 6.01
N ILE A 126 12.57 24.00 6.82
CA ILE A 126 12.54 24.37 8.24
C ILE A 126 13.27 25.70 8.40
N ASP A 127 12.72 26.61 9.21
CA ASP A 127 13.41 27.85 9.54
C ASP A 127 14.74 27.55 10.26
N PRO A 128 15.88 28.10 9.82
CA PRO A 128 17.18 27.83 10.44
C PRO A 128 17.31 28.29 11.90
N THR A 129 16.38 29.13 12.38
CA THR A 129 16.42 29.74 13.72
C THR A 129 15.31 29.27 14.65
N ASP A 130 14.25 28.63 14.13
CA ASP A 130 13.14 28.10 14.93
C ASP A 130 12.67 26.72 14.40
N PRO A 131 12.91 25.61 15.13
CA PRO A 131 12.50 24.28 14.70
C PRO A 131 10.98 24.05 14.67
N ASN A 132 10.18 24.97 15.22
CA ASN A 132 8.71 24.91 15.16
C ASN A 132 8.14 25.61 13.92
N LEU A 133 8.96 26.37 13.19
CA LEU A 133 8.56 27.09 11.99
C LEU A 133 8.92 26.26 10.75
N VAL A 134 7.93 25.58 10.20
CA VAL A 134 8.11 24.61 9.12
C VAL A 134 7.15 24.91 7.99
N TYR A 135 7.63 24.75 6.76
CA TYR A 135 6.89 24.98 5.52
C TYR A 135 6.84 23.70 4.69
N VAL A 136 5.69 23.42 4.10
CA VAL A 136 5.45 22.21 3.31
C VAL A 136 4.83 22.58 1.97
N GLY A 137 5.46 22.09 0.91
CA GLY A 137 5.01 22.22 -0.47
C GLY A 137 4.17 21.02 -0.85
N THR A 138 3.05 21.27 -1.51
CA THR A 138 2.07 20.25 -1.89
C THR A 138 1.74 20.33 -3.37
N GLY A 139 1.21 19.24 -3.92
CA GLY A 139 0.68 19.14 -5.28
C GLY A 139 0.30 17.70 -5.61
N GLY A 140 -0.36 17.46 -6.74
CA GLY A 140 -0.78 16.12 -7.12
C GLY A 140 0.33 15.25 -7.71
N HIS A 141 -0.06 14.03 -8.08
CA HIS A 141 0.83 13.02 -8.64
C HIS A 141 1.56 13.51 -9.90
N GLU A 142 2.70 12.90 -10.24
CA GLU A 142 3.59 13.27 -11.37
C GLU A 142 2.96 13.34 -12.76
N THR A 143 1.71 12.91 -12.87
CA THR A 143 0.95 12.79 -14.11
C THR A 143 -0.37 13.58 -14.05
N SER A 144 -0.46 14.58 -13.18
CA SER A 144 -1.69 15.35 -12.93
C SER A 144 -1.42 16.86 -13.04
N ASP A 145 -2.32 17.58 -13.73
CA ASP A 145 -2.27 19.05 -13.94
C ASP A 145 -2.75 19.81 -12.69
N THR A 146 -2.18 19.46 -11.53
CA THR A 146 -2.68 19.90 -10.23
C THR A 146 -1.92 21.11 -9.71
N ALA A 147 -2.68 22.08 -9.22
CA ALA A 147 -2.14 23.29 -8.63
C ALA A 147 -1.59 22.98 -7.22
N GLY A 148 -0.41 23.49 -6.91
CA GLY A 148 0.24 23.28 -5.62
C GLY A 148 -0.11 24.33 -4.58
N ALA A 149 0.22 24.04 -3.31
CA ALA A 149 0.11 25.02 -2.23
C ALA A 149 1.26 24.91 -1.24
N VAL A 150 1.56 26.03 -0.58
CA VAL A 150 2.52 26.09 0.52
C VAL A 150 1.76 26.22 1.83
N PHE A 151 1.99 25.29 2.73
CA PHE A 151 1.45 25.30 4.09
C PHE A 151 2.57 25.63 5.08
N GLY A 152 2.23 26.26 6.20
CA GLY A 152 3.18 26.53 7.26
C GLY A 152 2.59 26.37 8.65
N THR A 153 3.45 25.97 9.59
CA THR A 153 3.16 25.85 11.02
C THR A 153 4.13 26.73 11.81
N THR A 154 3.67 27.26 12.94
CA THR A 154 4.49 28.03 13.90
C THR A 154 4.55 27.38 15.28
N ASP A 155 3.84 26.28 15.47
CA ASP A 155 3.70 25.55 16.74
C ASP A 155 4.20 24.09 16.62
N GLY A 156 5.02 23.82 15.60
CA GLY A 156 5.65 22.52 15.42
C GLY A 156 4.69 21.44 14.93
N GLY A 157 3.66 21.81 14.16
CA GLY A 157 2.76 20.87 13.48
C GLY A 157 1.41 20.68 14.12
N VAL A 158 1.09 21.41 15.20
CA VAL A 158 -0.21 21.32 15.86
C VAL A 158 -1.27 22.04 15.03
N THR A 159 -0.92 23.19 14.45
CA THR A 159 -1.78 23.93 13.52
C THR A 159 -1.04 24.29 12.23
N TRP A 160 -1.80 24.37 11.13
CA TRP A 160 -1.29 24.65 9.79
C TRP A 160 -2.09 25.75 9.11
N ASN A 161 -1.40 26.59 8.35
CA ASN A 161 -2.01 27.66 7.57
C ASN A 161 -1.55 27.59 6.12
N LYS A 162 -2.48 27.76 5.18
CA LYS A 162 -2.16 27.94 3.76
C LYS A 162 -1.60 29.35 3.54
N LEU A 163 -0.39 29.43 2.99
CA LEU A 163 0.43 30.65 2.98
C LEU A 163 0.37 31.44 1.66
N ASN A 164 -0.12 30.84 0.58
CA ASN A 164 -0.26 31.47 -0.73
C ASN A 164 -1.54 32.30 -0.90
N GLY A 165 -1.97 33.02 0.15
CA GLY A 165 -3.11 33.96 0.09
C GLY A 165 -4.49 33.32 -0.13
N GLY A 166 -4.63 32.03 0.17
CA GLY A 166 -5.87 31.25 0.03
C GLY A 166 -6.06 30.57 -1.32
N SER A 167 -5.53 31.14 -2.41
CA SER A 167 -5.51 30.52 -3.76
C SER A 167 -4.37 29.52 -3.91
N ASP A 168 -4.44 28.63 -4.90
CA ASP A 168 -3.30 27.76 -5.27
C ASP A 168 -2.26 28.48 -6.12
N LEU A 169 -1.06 27.90 -6.18
CA LEU A 169 -0.02 28.32 -7.11
C LEU A 169 -0.32 27.80 -8.52
N ASP A 170 0.50 28.17 -9.50
CA ASP A 170 0.27 27.79 -10.90
C ASP A 170 0.40 26.28 -11.15
N PHE A 171 1.29 25.58 -10.43
CA PHE A 171 1.48 24.12 -10.49
C PHE A 171 1.92 23.57 -9.13
N ARG A 172 2.14 22.24 -9.03
CA ARG A 172 2.69 21.58 -7.83
C ARG A 172 3.97 22.25 -7.36
N VAL A 173 4.14 22.31 -6.03
CA VAL A 173 5.38 22.80 -5.41
C VAL A 173 6.42 21.69 -5.44
N GLU A 174 7.50 21.87 -6.19
CA GLU A 174 8.59 20.89 -6.27
C GLU A 174 9.58 21.02 -5.14
N ASP A 175 9.92 22.26 -4.78
CA ASP A 175 10.97 22.54 -3.82
C ASP A 175 10.69 23.84 -3.05
N LEU A 176 11.20 23.87 -1.82
CA LEU A 176 11.07 24.97 -0.86
C LEU A 176 12.42 25.24 -0.21
N ALA A 177 12.74 26.52 -0.04
CA ALA A 177 13.93 26.90 0.72
C ALA A 177 13.72 28.17 1.53
N VAL A 178 14.38 28.25 2.69
CA VAL A 178 14.39 29.42 3.56
C VAL A 178 15.75 30.11 3.45
N GLY A 179 15.74 31.35 2.95
CA GLY A 179 16.91 32.20 2.83
C GLY A 179 16.95 33.33 3.87
N PRO A 180 18.09 34.03 4.00
CA PRO A 180 18.22 35.15 4.93
C PRO A 180 17.31 36.34 4.55
N GLY A 181 16.96 37.15 5.56
CA GLY A 181 16.30 38.44 5.37
C GLY A 181 17.22 39.48 4.69
N VAL A 182 16.62 40.47 4.02
CA VAL A 182 17.37 41.50 3.24
C VAL A 182 18.20 42.41 4.15
N GLY A 183 17.65 42.78 5.31
CA GLY A 183 18.30 43.59 6.33
C GLY A 183 18.53 42.84 7.64
N PRO A 184 19.41 43.35 8.53
CA PRO A 184 19.60 42.77 9.85
C PRO A 184 18.30 42.79 10.68
N GLY A 185 17.81 41.61 11.05
CA GLY A 185 16.57 41.44 11.81
C GLY A 185 15.29 41.41 10.96
N ASP A 186 15.41 41.49 9.63
CA ASP A 186 14.28 41.18 8.74
C ASP A 186 13.95 39.69 8.84
N PRO A 187 12.66 39.31 8.69
CA PRO A 187 12.26 37.90 8.68
C PRO A 187 12.94 37.14 7.54
N ALA A 188 13.09 35.83 7.74
CA ALA A 188 13.59 34.94 6.70
C ALA A 188 12.69 34.99 5.45
N VAL A 189 13.31 34.78 4.29
CA VAL A 189 12.64 34.83 3.00
C VAL A 189 12.36 33.39 2.57
N ILE A 190 11.09 33.06 2.34
CA ILE A 190 10.70 31.73 1.87
C ILE A 190 10.62 31.76 0.35
N TRP A 191 11.22 30.76 -0.27
CA TRP A 191 11.21 30.55 -1.71
C TRP A 191 10.45 29.26 -2.01
N ALA A 192 9.64 29.32 -3.07
CA ALA A 192 8.91 28.17 -3.57
C ALA A 192 9.02 28.12 -5.08
N VAL A 193 9.19 26.92 -5.63
CA VAL A 193 9.23 26.70 -7.08
C VAL A 193 8.22 25.65 -7.51
N THR A 194 7.66 25.85 -8.69
CA THR A 194 6.60 25.00 -9.24
C THR A 194 6.97 24.39 -10.58
N ASN A 195 6.33 23.28 -10.94
CA ASN A 195 6.58 22.58 -12.21
C ASN A 195 5.33 21.85 -12.74
N SER A 196 5.05 21.96 -14.03
CA SER A 196 3.97 21.24 -14.72
C SER A 196 4.33 19.84 -15.19
N ASN A 197 5.59 19.41 -15.05
CA ASN A 197 6.10 18.10 -15.49
C ASN A 197 5.89 17.75 -16.97
N GLY A 198 5.65 18.75 -17.81
CA GLY A 198 5.44 18.53 -19.24
C GLY A 198 4.00 18.16 -19.62
N ASP A 199 3.05 18.22 -18.68
CA ASP A 199 1.64 17.99 -18.94
C ASP A 199 1.08 18.99 -19.97
N GLY A 200 0.16 18.51 -20.83
CA GLY A 200 -0.30 19.26 -22.00
C GLY A 200 0.75 19.45 -23.12
N GLY A 201 1.91 18.80 -23.00
CA GLY A 201 3.02 18.87 -23.96
C GLY A 201 3.94 20.08 -23.76
N SER A 202 3.85 20.79 -22.62
CA SER A 202 4.69 21.94 -22.29
C SER A 202 5.19 21.86 -20.84
N TYR A 203 6.49 22.04 -20.63
CA TYR A 203 7.08 22.21 -19.30
C TYR A 203 7.02 23.69 -18.90
N ASP A 204 6.30 24.02 -17.83
CA ASP A 204 6.19 25.37 -17.28
C ASP A 204 6.28 25.35 -15.75
N GLY A 205 6.53 26.51 -15.15
CA GLY A 205 6.74 26.65 -13.70
C GLY A 205 7.16 28.06 -13.31
N SER A 206 7.00 28.42 -12.03
CA SER A 206 7.25 29.78 -11.54
C SER A 206 8.07 29.78 -10.25
N VAL A 207 8.85 30.85 -10.06
CA VAL A 207 9.55 31.13 -8.79
C VAL A 207 8.70 32.10 -7.98
N TYR A 208 8.36 31.70 -6.77
CA TYR A 208 7.64 32.51 -5.80
C TYR A 208 8.52 32.87 -4.61
N ARG A 209 8.27 34.05 -4.04
CA ARG A 209 8.97 34.56 -2.87
C ARG A 209 7.98 35.14 -1.87
N SER A 210 8.15 34.80 -0.60
CA SER A 210 7.54 35.49 0.54
C SER A 210 8.61 36.14 1.41
N ALA A 211 8.41 37.40 1.78
CA ALA A 211 9.34 38.19 2.61
C ALA A 211 8.76 38.56 3.97
N ASP A 212 7.61 37.99 4.30
CA ASP A 212 6.77 38.33 5.43
C ASP A 212 6.44 37.09 6.27
N GLY A 213 7.33 36.09 6.27
CA GLY A 213 7.13 34.84 7.02
C GLY A 213 5.98 34.00 6.47
N GLY A 214 5.74 34.07 5.15
CA GLY A 214 4.76 33.23 4.46
C GLY A 214 3.38 33.86 4.30
N THR A 215 3.10 35.04 4.85
CA THR A 215 1.73 35.60 4.76
C THR A 215 1.35 36.11 3.36
N GLY A 216 2.32 36.24 2.44
CA GLY A 216 2.07 36.46 1.02
C GLY A 216 3.19 35.96 0.13
N PHE A 217 2.85 35.14 -0.88
CA PHE A 217 3.75 34.73 -1.95
C PHE A 217 3.56 35.60 -3.20
N ILE A 218 4.67 36.08 -3.75
CA ILE A 218 4.71 36.90 -4.96
C ILE A 218 5.59 36.21 -6.00
N ALA A 219 5.06 36.01 -7.20
CA ALA A 219 5.83 35.51 -8.33
C ALA A 219 6.93 36.50 -8.74
N ILE A 220 8.13 36.00 -9.01
CA ILE A 220 9.26 36.80 -9.47
C ILE A 220 8.97 37.36 -10.87
N ALA A 221 9.19 38.67 -11.04
CA ALA A 221 8.97 39.38 -12.29
C ALA A 221 10.25 40.11 -12.78
N PRO A 222 10.61 40.00 -14.07
CA PRO A 222 9.95 39.17 -15.10
C PRO A 222 10.10 37.67 -14.82
N LYS A 223 9.12 36.86 -15.25
CA LYS A 223 9.13 35.40 -15.10
C LYS A 223 10.44 34.87 -15.72
N PRO A 224 11.30 34.17 -14.95
CA PRO A 224 12.49 33.55 -15.51
C PRO A 224 12.09 32.49 -16.54
N ASP A 225 12.79 32.43 -17.67
CA ASP A 225 12.56 31.42 -18.71
C ASP A 225 13.12 30.07 -18.25
N THR A 226 12.31 29.24 -17.62
CA THR A 226 12.81 28.09 -16.84
C THR A 226 12.48 26.73 -17.42
N GLY A 227 11.39 26.61 -18.18
CA GLY A 227 10.90 25.33 -18.70
C GLY A 227 10.63 24.29 -17.60
N GLY A 228 9.80 24.64 -16.60
CA GLY A 228 9.60 23.85 -15.37
C GLY A 228 10.77 23.98 -14.40
N ILE A 229 10.49 24.16 -13.09
CA ILE A 229 11.51 24.44 -12.07
C ILE A 229 11.52 23.32 -11.05
N LEU A 230 12.69 22.74 -10.80
CA LEU A 230 12.86 21.55 -9.96
C LEU A 230 13.46 21.90 -8.60
N ALA A 231 14.31 22.93 -8.51
CA ALA A 231 15.01 23.27 -7.27
C ALA A 231 15.24 24.76 -7.08
N VAL A 232 15.36 25.19 -5.82
CA VAL A 232 15.68 26.56 -5.41
C VAL A 232 16.66 26.60 -4.24
N ALA A 233 17.74 27.36 -4.42
CA ALA A 233 18.80 27.49 -3.44
C ALA A 233 19.11 28.98 -3.17
N PRO A 234 18.59 29.58 -2.09
CA PRO A 234 18.99 30.91 -1.67
C PRO A 234 20.40 30.87 -1.07
N LYS A 235 21.22 31.89 -1.35
CA LYS A 235 22.57 31.98 -0.80
C LYS A 235 22.51 32.20 0.73
N PRO A 236 23.17 31.38 1.57
CA PRO A 236 22.97 31.41 3.02
C PRO A 236 23.30 32.74 3.72
N ASP A 237 24.24 33.50 3.18
CA ASP A 237 24.80 34.75 3.74
C ASP A 237 24.50 35.99 2.88
N ASP A 238 23.68 35.87 1.83
CA ASP A 238 23.30 36.99 0.97
C ASP A 238 21.88 36.83 0.41
N ALA A 239 20.93 37.57 0.99
CA ALA A 239 19.52 37.57 0.56
C ALA A 239 19.29 38.10 -0.86
N GLY A 240 20.31 38.69 -1.49
CA GLY A 240 20.27 39.20 -2.85
C GLY A 240 20.61 38.17 -3.92
N ILE A 241 21.01 36.94 -3.57
CA ILE A 241 21.40 35.91 -4.54
C ILE A 241 20.62 34.62 -4.31
N VAL A 242 19.98 34.12 -5.37
CA VAL A 242 19.28 32.83 -5.37
C VAL A 242 19.57 32.10 -6.67
N PHE A 243 19.80 30.79 -6.60
CA PHE A 243 19.86 29.92 -7.77
C PHE A 243 18.56 29.12 -7.89
N VAL A 244 18.10 28.93 -9.12
CA VAL A 244 17.00 28.02 -9.44
C VAL A 244 17.41 27.08 -10.55
N GLY A 245 17.04 25.81 -10.41
CA GLY A 245 17.31 24.73 -11.36
C GLY A 245 16.04 24.28 -12.06
N GLY A 246 16.11 23.99 -13.35
CA GLY A 246 14.94 23.55 -14.10
C GLY A 246 15.23 23.03 -15.50
N GLY A 247 14.19 22.91 -16.32
CA GLY A 247 14.27 22.39 -17.68
C GLY A 247 15.10 23.23 -18.65
N MET A 248 15.49 24.45 -18.26
CA MET A 248 16.41 25.32 -19.01
C MET A 248 17.78 25.50 -18.32
N GLY A 249 18.12 24.64 -17.37
CA GLY A 249 19.40 24.63 -16.63
C GLY A 249 19.38 25.52 -15.38
N ILE A 250 20.55 26.03 -15.00
CA ILE A 250 20.73 26.86 -13.80
C ILE A 250 20.49 28.33 -14.15
N ILE A 251 19.70 29.03 -13.32
CA ILE A 251 19.47 30.46 -13.40
C ILE A 251 19.88 31.11 -12.09
N GLN A 252 20.69 32.17 -12.18
CA GLN A 252 21.01 33.04 -11.06
C GLN A 252 20.03 34.22 -11.04
N LEU A 253 19.35 34.41 -9.92
CA LEU A 253 18.56 35.60 -9.62
C LEU A 253 19.37 36.52 -8.70
N THR A 254 19.54 37.78 -9.12
CA THR A 254 20.25 38.80 -8.33
C THR A 254 19.34 39.99 -8.04
N LEU A 255 19.24 40.38 -6.76
CA LEU A 255 18.43 41.52 -6.34
C LEU A 255 19.14 42.83 -6.65
N ASN A 256 18.53 43.64 -7.51
CA ASN A 256 19.00 44.96 -7.90
C ASN A 256 17.99 46.02 -7.44
N GLY A 257 18.18 46.49 -6.21
CA GLY A 257 17.25 47.40 -5.54
C GLY A 257 15.94 46.69 -5.21
N THR A 258 14.93 46.82 -6.07
CA THR A 258 13.60 46.19 -5.90
C THR A 258 13.25 45.19 -7.00
N LYS A 259 14.17 44.94 -7.94
CA LYS A 259 13.96 44.05 -9.09
C LYS A 259 14.93 42.88 -9.05
N TRP A 260 14.51 41.75 -9.61
CA TRP A 260 15.35 40.58 -9.77
C TRP A 260 15.84 40.50 -11.20
N ASP A 261 17.16 40.51 -11.37
CA ASP A 261 17.83 40.30 -12.64
C ASP A 261 18.20 38.81 -12.77
N ALA A 262 17.80 38.18 -13.87
CA ALA A 262 18.06 36.76 -14.13
C ALA A 262 19.21 36.61 -15.13
N THR A 263 20.20 35.77 -14.80
CA THR A 263 21.30 35.38 -15.69
C THR A 263 21.44 33.86 -15.73
N ARG A 264 22.00 33.34 -16.83
CA ARG A 264 22.34 31.93 -16.97
C ARG A 264 23.84 31.77 -16.80
N PRO A 265 24.32 31.40 -15.61
CA PRO A 265 25.76 31.27 -15.37
C PRO A 265 26.40 30.10 -16.13
N VAL A 266 25.59 29.12 -16.52
CA VAL A 266 26.00 27.92 -17.25
C VAL A 266 25.17 27.86 -18.53
N ASP A 267 25.83 27.90 -19.68
CA ASP A 267 25.18 27.97 -21.01
C ASP A 267 24.61 26.61 -21.49
N GLU A 268 24.67 25.56 -20.66
CA GLU A 268 24.29 24.19 -21.03
C GLU A 268 22.78 23.92 -20.82
N SER A 269 22.18 23.15 -21.74
CA SER A 269 20.74 22.97 -21.81
C SER A 269 20.23 21.68 -21.16
N ARG A 270 19.38 21.88 -20.15
CA ARG A 270 18.22 21.09 -19.68
C ARG A 270 18.35 20.19 -18.44
N MET A 271 17.37 20.36 -17.54
CA MET A 271 17.03 19.58 -16.34
C MET A 271 18.10 19.57 -15.23
N ALA A 272 18.43 20.76 -14.71
CA ALA A 272 19.11 20.84 -13.41
C ALA A 272 18.11 20.42 -12.33
N ALA A 273 18.40 19.31 -11.64
CA ALA A 273 17.47 18.60 -10.78
C ALA A 273 17.45 19.14 -9.35
N ASP A 274 18.64 19.33 -8.78
CA ASP A 274 18.84 19.87 -7.45
C ASP A 274 19.98 20.90 -7.45
N ILE A 275 19.94 21.84 -6.51
CA ILE A 275 20.98 22.85 -6.27
C ILE A 275 21.19 23.02 -4.77
N VAL A 276 22.42 22.88 -4.30
CA VAL A 276 22.76 22.94 -2.87
C VAL A 276 24.02 23.76 -2.62
N PHE A 277 23.97 24.65 -1.64
CA PHE A 277 25.15 25.39 -1.16
C PHE A 277 25.93 24.55 -0.13
N ALA A 278 27.25 24.66 -0.14
CA ALA A 278 28.09 24.02 0.88
C ALA A 278 27.91 24.73 2.24
N PRO A 279 27.47 24.04 3.32
CA PRO A 279 27.21 24.68 4.61
C PRO A 279 28.48 25.32 5.24
N SER A 280 29.64 24.70 5.02
CA SER A 280 30.93 25.21 5.51
C SER A 280 31.52 26.35 4.66
N ASP A 281 31.01 26.54 3.45
CA ASP A 281 31.49 27.55 2.50
C ASP A 281 30.34 28.09 1.63
N PRO A 282 29.65 29.17 2.07
CA PRO A 282 28.57 29.80 1.29
C PRO A 282 29.02 30.37 -0.07
N GLY A 283 30.33 30.37 -0.36
CA GLY A 283 30.87 30.69 -1.68
C GLY A 283 30.85 29.52 -2.67
N THR A 284 30.52 28.30 -2.24
CA THR A 284 30.48 27.10 -3.07
C THR A 284 29.06 26.57 -3.20
N VAL A 285 28.64 26.25 -4.43
CA VAL A 285 27.32 25.69 -4.78
C VAL A 285 27.48 24.54 -5.76
N TYR A 286 26.63 23.52 -5.62
CA TYR A 286 26.58 22.36 -6.50
C TYR A 286 25.20 22.24 -7.14
N ALA A 287 25.15 21.63 -8.32
CA ALA A 287 23.91 21.28 -8.99
C ALA A 287 24.02 19.90 -9.67
N SER A 288 22.94 19.13 -9.62
CA SER A 288 22.80 17.84 -10.31
C SER A 288 21.98 17.97 -11.60
N TRP A 289 22.06 16.95 -12.45
CA TRP A 289 21.38 16.93 -13.75
C TRP A 289 20.70 15.58 -14.02
N MET A 290 19.41 15.58 -14.39
CA MET A 290 18.62 14.37 -14.72
C MET A 290 18.76 13.92 -16.17
N ASN A 291 18.94 14.85 -17.11
CA ASN A 291 18.98 14.58 -18.55
C ASN A 291 19.81 15.66 -19.28
N ALA A 292 21.06 15.88 -18.87
CA ALA A 292 21.95 16.81 -19.57
C ALA A 292 22.23 16.29 -21.00
N ILE A 293 21.66 16.92 -22.03
CA ILE A 293 21.73 16.38 -23.39
C ILE A 293 23.02 16.77 -24.12
N GLY A 294 23.68 15.71 -24.58
CA GLY A 294 24.57 15.63 -25.75
C GLY A 294 25.00 14.17 -25.99
N ASP A 295 25.19 13.43 -24.90
CA ASP A 295 25.66 12.05 -24.83
C ASP A 295 24.84 11.15 -23.88
N GLY A 296 23.96 11.72 -23.05
CA GLY A 296 23.10 10.97 -22.12
C GLY A 296 23.82 10.54 -20.83
N LEU A 297 24.88 11.27 -20.43
CA LEU A 297 25.62 10.99 -19.21
C LEU A 297 25.15 11.86 -18.02
N PRO A 298 25.10 11.32 -16.79
CA PRO A 298 24.85 12.09 -15.57
C PRO A 298 25.98 13.09 -15.35
N LYS A 299 25.69 14.25 -14.74
CA LYS A 299 26.68 15.30 -14.47
C LYS A 299 26.46 15.93 -13.10
N VAL A 300 27.51 16.57 -12.58
CA VAL A 300 27.45 17.48 -11.43
C VAL A 300 28.19 18.76 -11.79
N THR A 301 27.59 19.91 -11.53
CA THR A 301 28.22 21.21 -11.80
C THR A 301 28.52 21.91 -10.48
N ARG A 302 29.71 22.50 -10.38
CA ARG A 302 30.20 23.23 -9.20
C ARG A 302 30.43 24.69 -9.54
N GLY A 303 29.86 25.59 -8.75
CA GLY A 303 30.05 27.03 -8.81
C GLY A 303 30.86 27.53 -7.60
N VAL A 304 31.86 28.39 -7.85
CA VAL A 304 32.67 29.02 -6.80
C VAL A 304 32.64 30.54 -6.92
N TYR A 305 32.35 31.23 -5.82
CA TYR A 305 32.27 32.68 -5.75
C TYR A 305 33.59 33.29 -5.29
N SER A 306 34.18 34.13 -6.14
CA SER A 306 35.40 34.87 -5.85
C SER A 306 35.19 36.12 -4.96
N GLY A 307 33.97 36.35 -4.48
CA GLY A 307 33.55 37.61 -3.83
C GLY A 307 33.04 38.68 -4.81
N THR A 308 33.13 38.43 -6.13
CA THR A 308 32.59 39.33 -7.16
C THR A 308 31.99 38.58 -8.34
N VAL A 309 32.58 37.45 -8.74
CA VAL A 309 32.17 36.66 -9.91
C VAL A 309 32.11 35.18 -9.54
N TRP A 310 31.14 34.47 -10.13
CA TRP A 310 31.02 33.02 -10.07
C TRP A 310 31.82 32.35 -11.19
N THR A 311 32.57 31.32 -10.86
CA THR A 311 33.23 30.42 -11.82
C THR A 311 32.62 29.04 -11.74
N TRP A 312 32.27 28.45 -12.88
CA TRP A 312 31.54 27.18 -12.96
C TRP A 312 32.38 26.11 -13.66
N GLU A 313 32.34 24.89 -13.14
CA GLU A 313 32.89 23.68 -13.77
C GLU A 313 31.83 22.57 -13.79
N THR A 314 31.64 21.91 -14.93
CA THR A 314 30.79 20.71 -15.06
C THR A 314 31.68 19.47 -15.03
N LEU A 315 31.32 18.52 -14.18
CA LEU A 315 32.03 17.29 -13.91
C LEU A 315 31.21 16.11 -14.41
N GLU A 316 31.88 15.18 -15.07
CA GLU A 316 31.31 13.92 -15.54
C GLU A 316 31.77 12.81 -14.58
N PRO A 317 30.85 12.15 -13.86
CA PRO A 317 31.16 11.03 -12.98
C PRO A 317 31.88 9.90 -13.71
N ASP A 318 32.84 9.27 -13.04
CA ASP A 318 33.65 8.17 -13.56
C ASP A 318 32.90 6.82 -13.68
N THR A 319 31.68 6.75 -13.15
CA THR A 319 30.98 5.49 -12.90
C THR A 319 29.99 5.15 -14.03
N LYS A 320 30.21 4.01 -14.70
CA LYS A 320 29.46 3.54 -15.90
C LYS A 320 27.93 3.42 -15.73
N TYR A 321 27.44 3.43 -14.50
CA TYR A 321 26.09 3.00 -14.14
C TYR A 321 25.24 4.07 -13.48
N ILE A 322 25.81 5.24 -13.16
CA ILE A 322 25.02 6.38 -12.68
C ILE A 322 24.08 6.76 -13.81
N THR A 323 22.83 7.00 -13.44
CA THR A 323 21.76 7.32 -14.39
C THR A 323 21.48 8.80 -14.34
N ALA A 324 21.10 9.32 -13.17
CA ALA A 324 20.72 10.70 -12.93
C ALA A 324 20.73 10.96 -11.43
N PHE A 325 21.40 12.04 -11.02
CA PHE A 325 21.34 12.49 -9.64
C PHE A 325 20.08 13.32 -9.43
N GLN A 326 19.16 12.82 -8.60
CA GLN A 326 17.92 13.48 -8.22
C GLN A 326 18.16 14.55 -7.17
N CYS A 327 19.01 14.24 -6.18
CA CYS A 327 19.33 15.10 -5.05
C CYS A 327 20.82 15.04 -4.71
N LEU A 328 21.32 16.11 -4.08
CA LEU A 328 22.67 16.24 -3.57
C LEU A 328 22.64 16.77 -2.13
N ALA A 329 23.49 16.22 -1.26
CA ALA A 329 23.75 16.79 0.06
C ALA A 329 25.26 17.00 0.24
N VAL A 330 25.66 18.20 0.68
CA VAL A 330 27.07 18.53 0.92
C VAL A 330 27.39 18.30 2.40
N HIS A 331 28.53 17.67 2.66
CA HIS A 331 28.96 17.40 4.02
C HIS A 331 29.09 18.71 4.83
N PRO A 332 28.52 18.81 6.04
CA PRO A 332 28.39 20.08 6.78
C PRO A 332 29.72 20.78 7.13
N ALA A 333 30.81 20.00 7.23
CA ALA A 333 32.14 20.52 7.57
C ALA A 333 33.17 20.40 6.43
N ASP A 334 32.78 19.88 5.27
CA ASP A 334 33.68 19.67 4.14
C ASP A 334 32.96 19.91 2.81
N ALA A 335 33.25 21.04 2.18
CA ALA A 335 32.62 21.47 0.94
C ALA A 335 32.96 20.59 -0.27
N ASP A 336 33.97 19.71 -0.17
CA ASP A 336 34.36 18.81 -1.25
C ASP A 336 33.79 17.39 -1.09
N THR A 337 33.18 17.07 0.06
CA THR A 337 32.50 15.78 0.25
C THR A 337 31.00 15.92 0.00
N LEU A 338 30.44 15.11 -0.92
CA LEU A 338 29.02 15.10 -1.23
C LEU A 338 28.43 13.69 -1.18
N LEU A 339 27.15 13.65 -0.83
CA LEU A 339 26.25 12.53 -1.07
C LEU A 339 25.36 12.86 -2.28
N GLY A 340 25.04 11.84 -3.07
CA GLY A 340 24.17 11.96 -4.23
C GLY A 340 23.19 10.80 -4.28
N GLY A 341 21.91 11.13 -4.41
CA GLY A 341 20.85 10.17 -4.64
C GLY A 341 20.64 9.96 -6.13
N ASP A 342 20.81 8.73 -6.61
CA ASP A 342 20.60 8.36 -8.00
C ASP A 342 19.21 7.73 -8.22
N ASP A 343 18.69 7.91 -9.43
CA ASP A 343 17.41 7.35 -9.91
C ASP A 343 17.33 5.82 -9.86
N SER A 344 18.45 5.12 -9.84
CA SER A 344 18.48 3.65 -9.97
C SER A 344 19.53 2.99 -9.09
N LEU A 345 20.69 3.60 -8.90
CA LEU A 345 21.78 3.02 -8.14
C LEU A 345 21.63 3.19 -6.63
N GLY A 346 20.80 4.11 -6.15
CA GLY A 346 20.69 4.42 -4.74
C GLY A 346 21.63 5.55 -4.30
N MET A 347 22.28 5.37 -3.17
CA MET A 347 23.15 6.37 -2.55
C MET A 347 24.60 6.24 -3.02
N LEU A 348 25.22 7.38 -3.36
CA LEU A 348 26.64 7.49 -3.69
C LEU A 348 27.32 8.57 -2.86
N ILE A 349 28.63 8.40 -2.62
CA ILE A 349 29.50 9.39 -1.97
C ILE A 349 30.68 9.76 -2.87
N THR A 350 31.08 11.02 -2.82
CA THR A 350 32.30 11.56 -3.43
C THR A 350 33.08 12.38 -2.40
N PRO A 351 34.40 12.15 -2.23
CA PRO A 351 35.26 12.98 -1.39
C PRO A 351 36.05 14.04 -2.19
N ASP A 352 35.79 14.16 -3.50
CA ASP A 352 36.54 15.00 -4.43
C ASP A 352 35.62 15.83 -5.33
N HIS A 353 34.57 16.34 -4.68
CA HIS A 353 33.63 17.33 -5.16
C HIS A 353 32.88 16.96 -6.44
N GLY A 354 32.60 15.67 -6.60
CA GLY A 354 31.77 15.16 -7.69
C GLY A 354 32.53 14.52 -8.85
N ARG A 355 33.85 14.27 -8.71
CA ARG A 355 34.65 13.64 -9.78
C ARG A 355 34.58 12.13 -9.76
N ASN A 356 34.76 11.51 -8.58
CA ASN A 356 34.70 10.06 -8.42
C ASN A 356 33.62 9.71 -7.40
N TRP A 357 32.72 8.81 -7.79
CA TRP A 357 31.56 8.44 -6.98
C TRP A 357 31.62 6.96 -6.61
N THR A 358 31.34 6.66 -5.35
CA THR A 358 31.29 5.28 -4.84
C THR A 358 29.90 4.98 -4.26
N PRO A 359 29.22 3.90 -4.70
CA PRO A 359 27.97 3.47 -4.10
C PRO A 359 28.15 3.05 -2.63
N ILE A 360 27.19 3.41 -1.78
CA ILE A 360 27.19 3.15 -0.33
C ILE A 360 25.80 2.64 0.11
N ASN A 361 25.37 1.52 -0.46
CA ASN A 361 23.99 1.04 -0.36
C ASN A 361 23.76 -0.10 0.63
N GLU A 362 24.74 -0.58 1.38
CA GLU A 362 24.55 -1.76 2.23
C GLU A 362 23.37 -1.58 3.21
N GLY A 363 22.32 -2.41 3.09
CA GLY A 363 21.08 -2.29 3.88
C GLY A 363 20.04 -1.30 3.34
N LEU A 364 20.31 -0.61 2.22
CA LEU A 364 19.37 0.27 1.52
C LEU A 364 18.49 -0.55 0.58
N ASP A 365 17.50 -1.22 1.14
CA ASP A 365 16.54 -2.10 0.48
C ASP A 365 15.39 -1.30 -0.19
N ALA A 366 15.71 -0.40 -1.11
CA ALA A 366 14.72 0.42 -1.83
C ALA A 366 14.61 0.07 -3.33
N VAL A 367 15.12 -1.09 -3.71
CA VAL A 367 15.07 -1.59 -5.09
C VAL A 367 13.91 -2.56 -5.26
N THR A 368 12.89 -2.11 -5.99
CA THR A 368 11.78 -2.97 -6.37
C THR A 368 12.23 -4.01 -7.39
N VAL A 369 11.96 -5.27 -7.09
CA VAL A 369 12.22 -6.42 -7.96
C VAL A 369 10.89 -6.95 -8.48
N TYR A 370 10.72 -6.93 -9.80
CA TYR A 370 9.46 -7.31 -10.44
C TYR A 370 9.40 -8.79 -10.79
N ASP A 371 10.54 -9.37 -11.16
CA ASP A 371 10.65 -10.75 -11.66
C ASP A 371 12.03 -11.31 -11.30
N VAL A 372 12.08 -12.62 -11.03
CA VAL A 372 13.29 -13.38 -10.74
C VAL A 372 13.24 -14.70 -11.51
N ASP A 373 14.32 -15.03 -12.21
CA ASP A 373 14.44 -16.31 -12.89
C ASP A 373 15.70 -17.06 -12.43
N VAL A 374 15.63 -18.38 -12.40
CA VAL A 374 16.66 -19.26 -11.84
C VAL A 374 17.11 -20.26 -12.89
N GLU A 375 18.42 -20.48 -13.01
CA GLU A 375 18.93 -21.39 -14.01
C GLU A 375 18.49 -22.85 -13.76
N ASN A 376 18.04 -23.49 -14.83
CA ASN A 376 17.60 -24.89 -14.89
C ASN A 376 18.65 -25.92 -14.43
N THR A 377 19.93 -25.58 -14.33
CA THR A 377 20.99 -26.51 -13.88
C THR A 377 21.70 -26.07 -12.60
N ASP A 378 21.66 -24.79 -12.26
CA ASP A 378 22.26 -24.23 -11.05
C ASP A 378 21.28 -23.29 -10.34
N THR A 379 20.73 -23.73 -9.20
CA THR A 379 19.84 -22.90 -8.38
C THR A 379 20.48 -21.63 -7.81
N GLY A 380 21.82 -21.55 -7.84
CA GLY A 380 22.55 -20.36 -7.41
C GLY A 380 22.71 -19.30 -8.49
N HIS A 381 22.53 -19.66 -9.76
CA HIS A 381 22.62 -18.74 -10.88
C HIS A 381 21.24 -18.12 -11.13
N MET A 382 21.13 -16.81 -10.89
CA MET A 382 19.84 -16.11 -10.84
C MET A 382 19.90 -14.80 -11.61
N LEU A 383 18.75 -14.41 -12.16
CA LEU A 383 18.49 -13.10 -12.73
C LEU A 383 17.42 -12.38 -11.93
N ALA A 384 17.53 -11.06 -11.83
CA ALA A 384 16.50 -10.22 -11.24
C ALA A 384 16.20 -9.02 -12.15
N ALA A 385 14.93 -8.85 -12.50
CA ALA A 385 14.40 -7.67 -13.18
C ALA A 385 13.99 -6.64 -12.13
N THR A 386 14.57 -5.45 -12.18
CA THR A 386 14.35 -4.42 -11.16
C THR A 386 14.03 -3.06 -11.79
N ILE A 387 13.48 -2.15 -10.99
CA ILE A 387 13.33 -0.74 -11.39
C ILE A 387 14.67 -0.11 -11.78
N ALA A 388 15.77 -0.58 -11.18
CA ALA A 388 17.10 -0.09 -11.40
C ALA A 388 17.85 -0.76 -12.57
N GLY A 389 17.43 -1.92 -13.05
CA GLY A 389 18.28 -2.71 -13.94
C GLY A 389 17.99 -4.19 -13.96
N LEU A 390 18.78 -4.87 -14.78
CA LEU A 390 18.88 -6.33 -14.79
C LEU A 390 20.13 -6.73 -14.01
N TYR A 391 19.94 -7.52 -12.95
CA TYR A 391 21.01 -8.04 -12.10
C TYR A 391 21.18 -9.54 -12.32
N GLU A 392 22.43 -9.99 -12.25
CA GLU A 392 22.80 -11.40 -12.29
C GLU A 392 23.56 -11.77 -11.01
N ARG A 393 23.23 -12.91 -10.45
CA ARG A 393 24.01 -13.56 -9.41
C ARG A 393 24.51 -14.87 -9.97
N ALA A 394 25.82 -14.99 -10.19
CA ALA A 394 26.40 -16.13 -10.90
C ALA A 394 26.31 -17.46 -10.14
N ASP A 395 26.29 -17.41 -8.80
CA ASP A 395 26.12 -18.57 -7.92
C ASP A 395 25.67 -18.12 -6.50
N ARG A 396 25.38 -19.08 -5.61
CA ARG A 396 24.93 -18.81 -4.23
C ARG A 396 25.94 -18.05 -3.35
N LEU A 397 27.22 -17.99 -3.72
CA LEU A 397 28.26 -17.30 -2.93
C LEU A 397 28.62 -15.94 -3.50
N SER A 398 28.24 -15.69 -4.76
CA SER A 398 28.50 -14.47 -5.49
C SER A 398 27.55 -13.36 -5.06
N ALA A 399 28.06 -12.13 -5.05
CA ALA A 399 27.24 -10.93 -4.95
C ALA A 399 26.50 -10.67 -6.28
N TRP A 400 25.42 -9.90 -6.20
CA TRP A 400 24.70 -9.45 -7.39
C TRP A 400 25.55 -8.48 -8.21
N VAL A 401 25.49 -8.63 -9.53
CA VAL A 401 26.16 -7.76 -10.50
C VAL A 401 25.11 -7.16 -11.43
N ARG A 402 25.03 -5.83 -11.49
CA ARG A 402 24.20 -5.13 -12.48
C ARG A 402 24.77 -5.35 -13.87
N ARG A 403 24.03 -6.04 -14.74
CA ARG A 403 24.43 -6.32 -16.14
C ARG A 403 23.89 -5.29 -17.12
N HIS A 404 22.77 -4.66 -16.80
CA HIS A 404 22.15 -3.63 -17.63
C HIS A 404 21.47 -2.54 -16.79
N SER A 405 21.51 -1.30 -17.29
CA SER A 405 20.83 -0.15 -16.68
C SER A 405 19.42 0.08 -17.22
N GLY A 406 18.60 0.84 -16.50
CA GLY A 406 17.21 1.14 -16.83
C GLY A 406 16.23 0.08 -16.32
N PRO A 407 14.92 0.38 -16.29
CA PRO A 407 13.94 -0.51 -15.67
C PRO A 407 13.69 -1.76 -16.51
N PHE A 408 13.72 -2.91 -15.86
CA PHE A 408 13.33 -4.20 -16.41
C PHE A 408 12.19 -4.76 -15.57
N ARG A 409 11.13 -5.29 -16.22
CA ARG A 409 10.00 -5.91 -15.52
C ARG A 409 9.93 -7.42 -15.62
N SER A 410 10.64 -8.01 -16.59
CA SER A 410 10.73 -9.46 -16.71
C SER A 410 12.12 -9.91 -17.16
N VAL A 411 12.54 -11.09 -16.71
CA VAL A 411 13.78 -11.77 -17.08
C VAL A 411 13.51 -13.23 -17.38
N LYS A 412 14.23 -13.79 -18.36
CA LYS A 412 14.11 -15.22 -18.68
C LYS A 412 15.44 -15.79 -19.17
N PHE A 413 15.92 -16.85 -18.53
CA PHE A 413 17.01 -17.65 -19.04
C PHE A 413 16.61 -18.33 -20.35
N HIS A 414 17.58 -18.43 -21.25
CA HIS A 414 17.43 -19.28 -22.41
C HIS A 414 17.39 -20.75 -21.95
N PRO A 415 16.44 -21.58 -22.42
CA PRO A 415 16.22 -22.92 -21.89
C PRO A 415 17.44 -23.84 -22.02
N ASP A 416 18.25 -23.66 -23.07
CA ASP A 416 19.44 -24.47 -23.33
C ASP A 416 20.78 -23.88 -22.81
N SER A 417 20.78 -22.70 -22.20
CA SER A 417 22.04 -22.02 -21.86
C SER A 417 21.89 -21.02 -20.73
N GLY A 418 22.52 -21.30 -19.59
CA GLY A 418 22.68 -20.32 -18.50
C GLY A 418 23.42 -19.05 -18.91
N ASN A 419 24.22 -19.08 -19.99
CA ASN A 419 24.94 -17.90 -20.46
C ASN A 419 24.12 -16.95 -21.36
N ALA A 420 22.91 -17.36 -21.72
CA ALA A 420 22.05 -16.63 -22.62
C ALA A 420 20.72 -16.35 -21.93
N TYR A 421 20.24 -15.12 -22.01
CA TYR A 421 19.00 -14.73 -21.36
C TYR A 421 18.42 -13.46 -21.99
N PHE A 422 17.17 -13.21 -21.65
CA PHE A 422 16.35 -12.09 -22.10
C PHE A 422 16.02 -11.19 -20.91
N GLY A 423 15.85 -9.91 -21.20
CA GLY A 423 15.31 -8.92 -20.29
C GLY A 423 14.27 -8.05 -20.99
N GLY A 424 13.10 -7.90 -20.39
CA GLY A 424 12.01 -7.05 -20.84
C GLY A 424 12.18 -5.62 -20.32
N GLY A 425 12.71 -4.74 -21.16
CA GLY A 425 12.89 -3.32 -20.85
C GLY A 425 11.70 -2.45 -21.26
N TYR A 426 11.79 -1.15 -21.02
CA TYR A 426 10.80 -0.19 -21.49
C TYR A 426 10.90 0.03 -23.00
N GLY A 427 9.98 -0.58 -23.76
CA GLY A 427 9.85 -0.47 -25.21
C GLY A 427 10.76 -1.39 -26.04
N PHE A 428 11.45 -2.33 -25.41
CA PHE A 428 12.31 -3.30 -26.10
C PHE A 428 12.49 -4.59 -25.29
N VAL A 429 12.90 -5.65 -25.98
CA VAL A 429 13.49 -6.84 -25.35
C VAL A 429 15.00 -6.81 -25.63
N ALA A 430 15.80 -6.96 -24.58
CA ALA A 430 17.25 -7.11 -24.67
C ALA A 430 17.63 -8.59 -24.51
N ARG A 431 18.62 -9.06 -25.27
CA ARG A 431 19.12 -10.43 -25.23
C ARG A 431 20.64 -10.44 -25.16
N THR A 432 21.19 -11.36 -24.38
CA THR A 432 22.62 -11.67 -24.36
C THR A 432 22.87 -13.15 -24.64
N THR A 433 24.09 -13.48 -25.04
CA THR A 433 24.56 -14.86 -25.23
C THR A 433 25.88 -15.14 -24.50
N ASP A 434 26.36 -14.18 -23.69
CA ASP A 434 27.68 -14.16 -23.06
C ASP A 434 27.65 -13.54 -21.65
N ASN A 435 26.61 -13.81 -20.85
CA ASN A 435 26.44 -13.29 -19.47
C ASN A 435 26.48 -11.76 -19.37
N GLY A 436 25.76 -11.10 -20.28
CA GLY A 436 25.62 -9.65 -20.28
C GLY A 436 26.88 -8.90 -20.69
N GLY A 437 27.85 -9.59 -21.31
CA GLY A 437 29.01 -8.96 -21.94
C GLY A 437 28.59 -8.14 -23.18
N THR A 438 27.72 -8.72 -24.00
CA THR A 438 27.18 -8.14 -25.24
C THR A 438 25.65 -8.23 -25.25
N TRP A 439 25.00 -7.16 -25.71
CA TRP A 439 23.55 -7.02 -25.75
C TRP A 439 23.03 -6.79 -27.18
N TYR A 440 21.95 -7.49 -27.51
CA TYR A 440 21.18 -7.37 -28.76
C TYR A 440 19.76 -6.93 -28.42
N TYR A 441 19.19 -6.00 -29.19
CA TYR A 441 17.88 -5.42 -28.91
C TYR A 441 16.87 -5.77 -30.01
N SER A 442 15.61 -5.95 -29.62
CA SER A 442 14.49 -6.11 -30.54
C SER A 442 14.22 -4.86 -31.38
N ASN A 443 13.24 -4.92 -32.30
CA ASN A 443 12.61 -3.71 -32.81
C ASN A 443 11.97 -2.89 -31.68
N ASN A 444 11.78 -1.59 -31.90
CA ASN A 444 11.06 -0.71 -30.98
C ASN A 444 9.60 -1.20 -30.84
N LEU A 445 9.17 -1.42 -29.60
CA LEU A 445 7.83 -1.89 -29.23
C LEU A 445 6.89 -0.74 -28.84
N GLY A 446 7.37 0.51 -28.87
CA GLY A 446 6.66 1.69 -28.39
C GLY A 446 6.87 1.94 -26.89
N PRO A 447 6.19 2.93 -26.29
CA PRO A 447 6.33 3.30 -24.88
C PRO A 447 5.56 2.33 -23.97
N VAL A 448 6.02 1.08 -23.90
CA VAL A 448 5.33 -0.02 -23.19
C VAL A 448 6.29 -0.81 -22.33
N PHE A 449 5.84 -1.30 -21.17
CA PHE A 449 6.61 -2.27 -20.39
C PHE A 449 6.29 -3.70 -20.85
N VAL A 450 7.33 -4.49 -21.05
CA VAL A 450 7.22 -5.94 -21.22
C VAL A 450 6.94 -6.56 -19.85
N THR A 451 5.77 -7.17 -19.67
CA THR A 451 5.31 -7.70 -18.38
C THR A 451 5.78 -9.11 -18.11
N ASP A 452 5.93 -9.94 -19.15
CA ASP A 452 6.39 -11.31 -19.04
C ASP A 452 7.06 -11.76 -20.35
N ILE A 453 7.96 -12.73 -20.26
CA ILE A 453 8.70 -13.33 -21.37
C ILE A 453 8.69 -14.84 -21.20
N ASP A 454 8.29 -15.56 -22.25
CA ASP A 454 8.48 -17.00 -22.30
C ASP A 454 9.12 -17.46 -23.60
N VAL A 455 9.98 -18.47 -23.48
CA VAL A 455 10.82 -18.98 -24.57
C VAL A 455 10.54 -20.46 -24.75
N ASP A 456 10.15 -20.83 -25.95
CA ASP A 456 9.85 -22.21 -26.29
C ASP A 456 11.10 -23.10 -26.13
N PRO A 457 11.08 -24.13 -25.27
CA PRO A 457 12.23 -24.99 -25.04
C PRO A 457 12.55 -25.92 -26.21
N SER A 458 11.59 -26.16 -27.10
CA SER A 458 11.74 -27.03 -28.27
C SER A 458 12.06 -26.25 -29.56
N GLU A 459 11.62 -24.99 -29.63
CA GLU A 459 11.85 -24.08 -30.75
C GLU A 459 12.30 -22.70 -30.24
N THR A 460 13.55 -22.58 -29.81
CA THR A 460 14.07 -21.36 -29.13
C THR A 460 14.10 -20.08 -29.98
N SER A 461 13.75 -20.17 -31.27
CA SER A 461 13.44 -19.01 -32.10
C SER A 461 12.05 -18.42 -31.84
N SER A 462 11.14 -19.19 -31.25
CA SER A 462 9.79 -18.81 -30.84
C SER A 462 9.84 -18.23 -29.43
N VAL A 463 9.57 -16.92 -29.32
CA VAL A 463 9.54 -16.20 -28.05
C VAL A 463 8.24 -15.43 -27.97
N PHE A 464 7.55 -15.52 -26.84
CA PHE A 464 6.36 -14.72 -26.58
C PHE A 464 6.64 -13.70 -25.49
N ILE A 465 5.98 -12.55 -25.62
CA ILE A 465 5.97 -11.51 -24.60
C ILE A 465 4.56 -11.00 -24.38
N THR A 466 4.29 -10.54 -23.17
CA THR A 466 3.13 -9.72 -22.85
C THR A 466 3.55 -8.28 -22.60
N THR A 467 2.64 -7.35 -22.84
CA THR A 467 2.86 -5.92 -22.59
C THR A 467 1.75 -5.32 -21.75
N GLY A 468 2.17 -4.47 -20.80
CA GLY A 468 1.30 -3.81 -19.83
C GLY A 468 0.66 -2.53 -20.35
N GLN A 469 0.36 -1.61 -19.42
CA GLN A 469 -0.25 -0.29 -19.65
C GLN A 469 0.26 0.37 -20.95
N TYR A 470 -0.68 0.78 -21.81
CA TYR A 470 -0.51 1.29 -23.19
C TYR A 470 -0.25 0.28 -24.32
N GLY A 471 0.40 -0.87 -24.04
CA GLY A 471 0.65 -1.93 -25.03
C GLY A 471 -0.48 -2.95 -25.11
N ARG A 472 -0.87 -3.52 -23.96
CA ARG A 472 -2.05 -4.38 -23.78
C ARG A 472 -2.10 -5.55 -24.77
N GLN A 473 -0.96 -6.16 -25.06
CA GLN A 473 -0.81 -7.12 -26.17
C GLN A 473 0.02 -8.33 -25.79
N VAL A 474 -0.29 -9.46 -26.44
CA VAL A 474 0.65 -10.57 -26.63
C VAL A 474 1.36 -10.37 -27.95
N GLN A 475 2.68 -10.48 -27.94
CA GLN A 475 3.49 -10.41 -29.16
C GLN A 475 4.39 -11.65 -29.28
N ARG A 476 4.64 -12.05 -30.52
CA ARG A 476 5.44 -13.23 -30.85
C ARG A 476 6.67 -12.86 -31.69
N SER A 477 7.78 -13.50 -31.39
CA SER A 477 8.98 -13.54 -32.23
C SER A 477 9.16 -14.94 -32.82
N THR A 478 9.66 -15.01 -34.05
CA THR A 478 10.08 -16.26 -34.72
C THR A 478 11.56 -16.25 -35.11
N ASN A 479 12.32 -15.28 -34.58
CA ASN A 479 13.74 -15.10 -34.84
C ASN A 479 14.56 -14.90 -33.55
N GLY A 480 14.10 -15.52 -32.46
CA GLY A 480 14.79 -15.56 -31.17
C GLY A 480 14.81 -14.20 -30.46
N GLY A 481 13.73 -13.42 -30.58
CA GLY A 481 13.57 -12.12 -29.92
C GLY A 481 14.17 -10.93 -30.66
N ALA A 482 14.70 -11.10 -31.88
CA ALA A 482 15.23 -9.98 -32.66
C ALA A 482 14.11 -9.06 -33.20
N SER A 483 12.91 -9.59 -33.41
CA SER A 483 11.73 -8.78 -33.68
C SER A 483 10.44 -9.45 -33.20
N PHE A 484 9.46 -8.64 -32.80
CA PHE A 484 8.16 -9.06 -32.30
C PHE A 484 7.01 -8.51 -33.15
N GLN A 485 5.92 -9.27 -33.23
CA GLN A 485 4.68 -8.91 -33.90
C GLN A 485 3.49 -9.21 -33.00
N VAL A 486 2.49 -8.32 -32.99
CA VAL A 486 1.25 -8.49 -32.21
C VAL A 486 0.46 -9.69 -32.73
N VAL A 487 0.02 -10.56 -31.80
CA VAL A 487 -0.80 -11.74 -32.10
C VAL A 487 -2.12 -11.77 -31.33
N LEU A 488 -2.25 -11.00 -30.24
CA LEU A 488 -3.47 -10.85 -29.46
C LEU A 488 -3.52 -9.48 -28.78
N ASP A 489 -4.71 -8.86 -28.76
CA ASP A 489 -4.99 -7.64 -27.97
C ASP A 489 -5.79 -8.01 -26.70
N GLY A 490 -5.42 -7.42 -25.56
CA GLY A 490 -6.06 -7.58 -24.26
C GLY A 490 -7.36 -6.79 -24.18
N ILE A 491 -8.46 -7.41 -24.58
CA ILE A 491 -9.81 -6.82 -24.57
C ILE A 491 -10.80 -7.82 -23.97
N ASN A 492 -11.61 -7.39 -23.00
CA ASN A 492 -12.57 -8.26 -22.34
C ASN A 492 -13.88 -8.41 -23.13
N GLN A 493 -14.81 -9.21 -22.61
CA GLN A 493 -16.10 -9.47 -23.25
C GLN A 493 -16.97 -8.21 -23.40
N ASP A 494 -16.74 -7.21 -22.55
CA ASP A 494 -17.41 -5.91 -22.57
C ASP A 494 -16.67 -4.86 -23.43
N TYR A 495 -15.70 -5.30 -24.23
CA TYR A 495 -14.86 -4.45 -25.07
C TYR A 495 -14.01 -3.43 -24.31
N GLN A 496 -13.73 -3.67 -23.02
CA GLN A 496 -12.82 -2.86 -22.24
C GLN A 496 -11.38 -3.36 -22.42
N PRO A 497 -10.42 -2.48 -22.74
CA PRO A 497 -9.03 -2.86 -22.89
C PRO A 497 -8.32 -2.99 -21.53
N TYR A 498 -7.48 -4.02 -21.38
CA TYR A 498 -6.73 -4.31 -20.15
C TYR A 498 -5.28 -4.72 -20.44
N SER A 499 -4.44 -4.70 -19.41
CA SER A 499 -3.03 -5.11 -19.49
C SER A 499 -2.87 -6.63 -19.58
N MET A 500 -1.96 -7.12 -20.42
CA MET A 500 -1.57 -8.54 -20.43
C MET A 500 -0.50 -8.77 -19.37
N ASN A 501 -0.65 -9.82 -18.55
CA ASN A 501 0.14 -10.04 -17.34
C ASN A 501 1.15 -11.18 -17.50
N LYS A 502 0.73 -12.35 -17.97
CA LYS A 502 1.56 -13.56 -18.10
C LYS A 502 1.35 -14.26 -19.44
N VAL A 503 2.38 -14.92 -19.96
CA VAL A 503 2.30 -15.85 -21.09
C VAL A 503 3.09 -17.12 -20.76
N VAL A 504 2.51 -18.28 -21.06
CA VAL A 504 3.14 -19.58 -20.80
C VAL A 504 2.99 -20.46 -22.02
N ILE A 505 4.10 -21.02 -22.48
CA ILE A 505 4.19 -22.02 -23.53
C ILE A 505 4.22 -23.39 -22.86
N ASP A 506 3.37 -24.31 -23.33
CA ASP A 506 3.39 -25.68 -22.83
C ASP A 506 4.75 -26.34 -23.17
N PRO A 507 5.48 -26.86 -22.15
CA PRO A 507 6.80 -27.44 -22.37
C PRO A 507 6.80 -28.71 -23.23
N HIS A 508 5.65 -29.33 -23.47
CA HIS A 508 5.52 -30.55 -24.29
C HIS A 508 4.78 -30.33 -25.61
N ASP A 509 4.11 -29.19 -25.78
CA ASP A 509 3.41 -28.84 -27.00
C ASP A 509 3.61 -27.36 -27.34
N HIS A 510 4.58 -27.09 -28.22
CA HIS A 510 4.85 -25.73 -28.69
C HIS A 510 3.69 -25.03 -29.41
N GLN A 511 2.61 -25.76 -29.74
CA GLN A 511 1.41 -25.17 -30.30
C GLN A 511 0.43 -24.67 -29.23
N HIS A 512 0.54 -25.16 -28.00
CA HIS A 512 -0.34 -24.82 -26.88
C HIS A 512 0.27 -23.67 -26.06
N ILE A 513 -0.36 -22.49 -26.10
CA ILE A 513 0.07 -21.29 -25.38
C ILE A 513 -1.11 -20.70 -24.62
N LEU A 514 -0.85 -20.31 -23.37
CA LEU A 514 -1.79 -19.57 -22.54
C LEU A 514 -1.32 -18.14 -22.32
N ALA A 515 -2.25 -17.20 -22.31
CA ALA A 515 -1.96 -15.81 -21.97
C ALA A 515 -3.07 -15.20 -21.11
N SER A 516 -2.70 -14.50 -20.05
CA SER A 516 -3.64 -13.87 -19.10
C SER A 516 -3.51 -12.36 -19.08
N GLY A 517 -4.57 -11.70 -18.61
CA GLY A 517 -4.51 -10.28 -18.33
C GLY A 517 -5.59 -9.81 -17.36
N GLY A 518 -5.67 -8.49 -17.24
CA GLY A 518 -6.52 -7.76 -16.30
C GLY A 518 -5.68 -6.73 -15.54
N ASN A 519 -6.27 -5.61 -15.18
CA ASN A 519 -5.52 -4.57 -14.48
C ASN A 519 -5.47 -4.90 -12.99
N PHE A 520 -4.28 -5.25 -12.47
CA PHE A 520 -4.04 -5.45 -11.04
C PHE A 520 -4.06 -4.14 -10.24
N HIS A 521 -3.75 -3.01 -10.86
CA HIS A 521 -3.79 -1.66 -10.25
C HIS A 521 -4.85 -0.78 -10.93
N ALA A 522 -5.22 0.33 -10.30
CA ALA A 522 -6.28 1.22 -10.80
C ALA A 522 -5.98 1.82 -12.20
N PRO A 523 -6.99 1.99 -13.08
CA PRO A 523 -8.39 1.60 -12.88
C PRO A 523 -8.59 0.09 -13.02
N TYR A 524 -9.41 -0.47 -12.13
CA TYR A 524 -9.78 -1.89 -12.16
C TYR A 524 -10.47 -2.22 -13.48
N VAL A 525 -9.90 -3.17 -14.22
CA VAL A 525 -10.49 -3.73 -15.43
C VAL A 525 -10.31 -5.24 -15.37
N LYS A 526 -11.43 -5.95 -15.41
CA LYS A 526 -11.45 -7.41 -15.46
C LYS A 526 -10.82 -7.90 -16.76
N GLY A 527 -10.01 -8.95 -16.67
CA GLY A 527 -9.38 -9.59 -17.80
C GLY A 527 -10.00 -10.94 -18.15
N ASP A 528 -9.25 -11.72 -18.92
CA ASP A 528 -9.58 -13.09 -19.30
C ASP A 528 -8.30 -13.95 -19.37
N LEU A 529 -8.47 -15.27 -19.34
CA LEU A 529 -7.45 -16.24 -19.73
C LEU A 529 -7.71 -16.74 -21.16
N TRP A 530 -6.70 -16.60 -22.01
CA TRP A 530 -6.71 -16.99 -23.42
C TRP A 530 -5.84 -18.21 -23.68
N GLU A 531 -6.22 -18.98 -24.71
CA GLU A 531 -5.54 -20.19 -25.18
C GLU A 531 -5.38 -20.16 -26.69
N SER A 532 -4.25 -20.65 -27.17
CA SER A 532 -3.94 -20.93 -28.57
C SER A 532 -3.44 -22.36 -28.70
N ASP A 533 -3.98 -23.11 -29.66
CA ASP A 533 -3.58 -24.49 -30.02
C ASP A 533 -2.83 -24.57 -31.36
N ASP A 534 -2.39 -23.43 -31.89
CA ASP A 534 -1.76 -23.32 -33.21
C ASP A 534 -0.52 -22.40 -33.22
N GLY A 535 0.18 -22.33 -32.09
CA GLY A 535 1.44 -21.59 -32.00
C GLY A 535 1.24 -20.07 -31.99
N GLY A 536 0.11 -19.60 -31.45
CA GLY A 536 -0.25 -18.19 -31.33
C GLY A 536 -0.81 -17.57 -32.61
N ALA A 537 -1.25 -18.38 -33.58
CA ALA A 537 -1.83 -17.87 -34.83
C ALA A 537 -3.31 -17.49 -34.65
N THR A 538 -4.05 -18.25 -33.83
CA THR A 538 -5.41 -17.95 -33.40
C THR A 538 -5.56 -18.17 -31.90
N TRP A 539 -6.49 -17.42 -31.29
CA TRP A 539 -6.71 -17.40 -29.85
C TRP A 539 -8.20 -17.53 -29.52
N SER A 540 -8.49 -18.22 -28.42
CA SER A 540 -9.83 -18.35 -27.87
C SER A 540 -9.81 -18.13 -26.35
N ARG A 541 -10.95 -17.75 -25.76
CA ARG A 541 -11.05 -17.60 -24.30
C ARG A 541 -11.32 -18.97 -23.68
N THR A 542 -10.65 -19.24 -22.56
CA THR A 542 -10.93 -20.41 -21.72
C THR A 542 -12.23 -20.22 -20.91
N GLY A 543 -12.55 -21.16 -20.02
CA GLY A 543 -13.66 -21.01 -19.07
C GLY A 543 -13.42 -19.98 -17.96
N LEU A 544 -12.21 -19.44 -17.81
CA LEU A 544 -11.87 -18.44 -16.80
C LEU A 544 -11.86 -17.03 -17.42
N THR A 545 -12.99 -16.35 -17.33
CA THR A 545 -13.22 -15.02 -17.92
C THR A 545 -13.76 -14.03 -16.91
N ASP A 546 -13.70 -12.74 -17.22
CA ASP A 546 -14.22 -11.66 -16.36
C ASP A 546 -13.54 -11.64 -14.97
N ILE A 547 -12.24 -11.91 -14.96
CA ILE A 547 -11.40 -11.97 -13.75
C ILE A 547 -9.98 -11.52 -14.08
N VAL A 548 -9.30 -10.85 -13.13
CA VAL A 548 -7.88 -10.50 -13.27
C VAL A 548 -7.05 -11.73 -12.96
N VAL A 549 -6.31 -12.22 -13.97
CA VAL A 549 -5.40 -13.35 -13.85
C VAL A 549 -3.97 -12.81 -13.90
N ASN A 550 -3.24 -12.97 -12.80
CA ASN A 550 -1.89 -12.44 -12.60
C ASN A 550 -0.83 -13.44 -13.04
N ASP A 551 -1.08 -14.74 -12.83
CA ASP A 551 -0.12 -15.79 -13.13
C ASP A 551 -0.80 -17.10 -13.53
N ILE A 552 -0.09 -17.93 -14.30
CA ILE A 552 -0.59 -19.19 -14.86
C ILE A 552 0.48 -20.27 -14.70
N LEU A 553 0.07 -21.48 -14.34
CA LEU A 553 0.93 -22.66 -14.37
C LEU A 553 0.30 -23.79 -15.20
N VAL A 554 1.10 -24.41 -16.07
CA VAL A 554 0.76 -25.63 -16.82
C VAL A 554 1.57 -26.80 -16.25
N ASP A 555 0.91 -27.84 -15.73
CA ASP A 555 1.66 -29.00 -15.20
C ASP A 555 2.45 -29.68 -16.35
N PRO A 556 3.78 -29.77 -16.25
CA PRO A 556 4.61 -30.32 -17.33
C PRO A 556 4.32 -31.80 -17.60
N ARG A 557 3.62 -32.52 -16.73
CA ARG A 557 3.29 -33.94 -16.94
C ARG A 557 1.89 -34.12 -17.52
N ASN A 558 1.04 -33.11 -17.42
CA ASN A 558 -0.37 -33.17 -17.80
C ASN A 558 -0.89 -31.76 -18.16
N PRO A 559 -0.97 -31.40 -19.45
CA PRO A 559 -1.41 -30.07 -19.86
C PRO A 559 -2.90 -29.80 -19.59
N GLY A 560 -3.68 -30.83 -19.26
CA GLY A 560 -5.04 -30.64 -18.77
C GLY A 560 -5.12 -30.07 -17.34
N LEU A 561 -4.01 -30.09 -16.59
CA LEU A 561 -3.93 -29.61 -15.22
C LEU A 561 -3.32 -28.19 -15.18
N LEU A 562 -4.17 -27.21 -14.93
CA LEU A 562 -3.80 -25.79 -14.96
C LEU A 562 -4.10 -25.13 -13.61
N TYR A 563 -3.31 -24.12 -13.26
CA TYR A 563 -3.54 -23.25 -12.12
C TYR A 563 -3.53 -21.80 -12.56
N ALA A 564 -4.42 -20.99 -12.00
CA ALA A 564 -4.50 -19.56 -12.26
C ALA A 564 -4.49 -18.79 -10.93
N GLY A 565 -3.51 -17.90 -10.80
CA GLY A 565 -3.40 -16.95 -9.71
C GLY A 565 -4.17 -15.69 -10.09
N CYS A 566 -5.10 -15.27 -9.24
CA CYS A 566 -6.07 -14.23 -9.53
C CYS A 566 -6.16 -13.18 -8.43
N GLY A 567 -6.65 -12.00 -8.81
CA GLY A 567 -7.04 -10.93 -7.89
C GLY A 567 -6.54 -9.55 -8.31
N TYR A 568 -6.83 -8.55 -7.47
CA TYR A 568 -6.59 -7.12 -7.70
C TYR A 568 -5.97 -6.49 -6.45
N SER A 569 -5.31 -5.32 -6.59
CA SER A 569 -4.63 -4.63 -5.49
C SER A 569 -5.58 -4.17 -4.36
N LEU A 570 -6.86 -3.96 -4.67
CA LEU A 570 -7.88 -3.52 -3.72
C LEU A 570 -9.05 -4.50 -3.57
N ASN A 571 -8.97 -5.71 -4.16
CA ASN A 571 -10.10 -6.63 -4.23
C ASN A 571 -9.81 -8.05 -3.75
N TYR A 572 -10.90 -8.72 -3.37
CA TYR A 572 -10.94 -9.69 -2.29
C TYR A 572 -11.78 -10.91 -2.63
N ARG A 573 -11.38 -11.63 -3.68
CA ARG A 573 -12.01 -12.89 -4.09
C ARG A 573 -10.95 -13.92 -4.43
N GLU A 574 -11.20 -15.14 -3.94
CA GLU A 574 -10.75 -16.42 -4.48
C GLU A 574 -9.47 -16.38 -5.33
N PRO A 575 -8.29 -16.34 -4.69
CA PRO A 575 -7.04 -16.00 -5.35
C PRO A 575 -6.46 -17.08 -6.24
N ILE A 576 -6.95 -18.32 -6.15
CA ILE A 576 -6.37 -19.44 -6.90
C ILE A 576 -7.47 -20.34 -7.43
N TYR A 577 -7.44 -20.55 -8.74
CA TYR A 577 -8.28 -21.49 -9.45
C TYR A 577 -7.45 -22.66 -9.99
N LYS A 578 -8.08 -23.82 -10.10
CA LYS A 578 -7.53 -25.04 -10.67
C LYS A 578 -8.47 -25.60 -11.73
N SER A 579 -7.91 -25.99 -12.86
CA SER A 579 -8.57 -26.77 -13.90
C SER A 579 -7.95 -28.15 -14.02
N ILE A 580 -8.78 -29.16 -14.31
CA ILE A 580 -8.34 -30.55 -14.56
C ILE A 580 -8.68 -31.02 -15.98
N ASN A 581 -9.18 -30.11 -16.82
CA ASN A 581 -9.66 -30.39 -18.17
C ASN A 581 -9.21 -29.35 -19.20
N GLY A 582 -7.99 -28.80 -19.03
CA GLY A 582 -7.39 -27.88 -20.00
C GLY A 582 -8.10 -26.54 -20.06
N GLY A 583 -8.52 -26.01 -18.90
CA GLY A 583 -9.09 -24.67 -18.82
C GLY A 583 -10.55 -24.56 -19.24
N VAL A 584 -11.23 -25.66 -19.58
CA VAL A 584 -12.67 -25.66 -19.89
C VAL A 584 -13.49 -25.31 -18.65
N ASP A 585 -13.22 -25.96 -17.53
CA ASP A 585 -13.85 -25.67 -16.23
C ASP A 585 -12.80 -25.35 -15.17
N TRP A 586 -13.17 -24.48 -14.23
CA TRP A 586 -12.30 -24.02 -13.15
C TRP A 586 -12.99 -24.17 -11.80
N THR A 587 -12.21 -24.59 -10.81
CA THR A 587 -12.65 -24.76 -9.43
C THR A 587 -11.72 -24.04 -8.48
N LEU A 588 -12.25 -23.62 -7.34
CA LEU A 588 -11.48 -22.91 -6.34
C LEU A 588 -10.52 -23.82 -5.61
N ALA A 589 -9.27 -23.39 -5.52
CA ALA A 589 -8.19 -24.15 -4.91
C ALA A 589 -7.55 -23.31 -3.80
N THR A 590 -8.31 -23.01 -2.74
CA THR A 590 -7.88 -22.03 -1.72
C THR A 590 -7.94 -22.57 -0.29
N THR A 591 -8.26 -23.86 -0.10
CA THR A 591 -8.37 -24.49 1.22
C THR A 591 -7.07 -24.34 2.01
N GLY A 592 -7.14 -23.92 3.28
CA GLY A 592 -5.96 -23.74 4.15
C GLY A 592 -5.26 -22.38 4.03
N MET A 593 -5.57 -21.56 3.03
CA MET A 593 -5.02 -20.19 2.94
C MET A 593 -5.58 -19.30 4.06
N ALA A 594 -4.74 -18.39 4.59
CA ALA A 594 -5.15 -17.49 5.65
C ALA A 594 -6.19 -16.50 5.15
N LEU A 595 -7.06 -16.07 6.07
CA LEU A 595 -8.08 -15.08 5.78
C LEU A 595 -7.66 -13.73 6.38
N ALA A 596 -7.72 -12.66 5.59
CA ALA A 596 -7.56 -11.28 6.01
C ALA A 596 -8.89 -10.71 6.50
N ARG A 597 -8.84 -9.73 7.43
CA ARG A 597 -10.02 -9.15 8.10
C ARG A 597 -10.63 -8.00 7.29
N ARG A 598 -11.95 -7.79 7.41
CA ARG A 598 -12.67 -6.62 6.87
C ARG A 598 -13.17 -5.74 8.00
N SER A 599 -12.68 -4.52 8.10
CA SER A 599 -13.09 -3.55 9.12
C SER A 599 -14.52 -3.09 8.88
N LEU A 600 -15.31 -2.88 9.95
CA LEU A 600 -16.66 -2.32 9.89
C LEU A 600 -16.66 -0.92 10.50
N TYR A 601 -17.14 0.07 9.74
CA TYR A 601 -17.11 1.48 10.12
C TYR A 601 -18.45 1.98 10.66
N SER A 602 -19.58 1.45 10.15
CA SER A 602 -20.90 1.93 10.54
C SER A 602 -21.94 0.84 10.67
N ILE A 603 -22.92 1.07 11.54
CA ILE A 603 -23.99 0.13 11.87
C ILE A 603 -25.33 0.84 12.06
N TRP A 604 -26.39 0.24 11.54
CA TRP A 604 -27.76 0.75 11.67
C TRP A 604 -28.75 -0.38 11.81
N SER A 605 -29.75 -0.20 12.68
CA SER A 605 -30.79 -1.19 12.96
C SER A 605 -32.17 -0.66 12.61
N ALA A 606 -32.89 -1.39 11.75
CA ALA A 606 -34.33 -1.15 11.52
C ALA A 606 -35.19 -1.74 12.65
N SER A 607 -34.75 -2.87 13.20
CA SER A 607 -35.34 -3.55 14.36
C SER A 607 -34.30 -4.49 14.98
N GLU A 608 -34.60 -5.09 16.13
CA GLU A 608 -33.72 -6.07 16.78
C GLU A 608 -33.26 -7.21 15.87
N ASN A 609 -34.05 -7.53 14.84
CA ASN A 609 -33.84 -8.63 13.91
C ASN A 609 -33.47 -8.16 12.50
N GLN A 610 -33.19 -6.88 12.32
CA GLN A 610 -32.84 -6.31 11.03
C GLN A 610 -31.76 -5.26 11.23
N VAL A 611 -30.50 -5.68 11.06
CA VAL A 611 -29.31 -4.88 11.34
C VAL A 611 -28.42 -4.88 10.12
N PHE A 612 -27.96 -3.71 9.70
CA PHE A 612 -27.00 -3.56 8.63
C PHE A 612 -25.70 -3.00 9.18
N SER A 613 -24.57 -3.49 8.68
CA SER A 613 -23.26 -2.89 8.89
C SER A 613 -22.53 -2.70 7.58
N VAL A 614 -21.68 -1.68 7.52
CA VAL A 614 -20.85 -1.34 6.36
C VAL A 614 -19.40 -1.14 6.76
N GLY A 615 -18.49 -1.34 5.81
CA GLY A 615 -17.07 -1.38 6.12
C GLY A 615 -16.14 -1.21 4.92
N SER A 616 -14.90 -1.62 5.11
CA SER A 616 -13.84 -1.62 4.08
C SER A 616 -14.30 -2.39 2.84
N ALA A 617 -13.85 -1.97 1.66
CA ALA A 617 -13.99 -2.73 0.42
C ALA A 617 -15.45 -2.99 -0.01
N GLY A 618 -16.31 -1.98 0.13
CA GLY A 618 -17.74 -2.12 -0.18
C GLY A 618 -18.46 -3.17 0.68
N TYR A 619 -17.89 -3.57 1.82
CA TYR A 619 -18.42 -4.69 2.59
C TYR A 619 -19.71 -4.29 3.30
N ILE A 620 -20.78 -5.03 3.00
CA ILE A 620 -22.08 -4.85 3.65
C ILE A 620 -22.50 -6.18 4.27
N THR A 621 -23.00 -6.14 5.50
CA THR A 621 -23.58 -7.32 6.15
C THR A 621 -24.96 -7.01 6.69
N PHE A 622 -25.86 -7.99 6.61
CA PHE A 622 -27.25 -7.87 7.03
C PHE A 622 -27.63 -9.02 7.96
N TYR A 623 -28.10 -8.71 9.16
CA TYR A 623 -28.72 -9.65 10.08
C TYR A 623 -30.21 -9.77 9.76
N ASP A 624 -30.66 -10.96 9.36
CA ASP A 624 -32.06 -11.22 8.97
C ASP A 624 -32.97 -11.64 10.15
N GLY A 625 -32.43 -11.64 11.37
CA GLY A 625 -33.10 -12.11 12.58
C GLY A 625 -32.71 -13.52 12.99
N THR A 626 -31.99 -14.24 12.12
CA THR A 626 -31.48 -15.60 12.38
C THR A 626 -29.99 -15.71 12.14
N GLN A 627 -29.47 -15.03 11.12
CA GLN A 627 -28.07 -15.10 10.71
C GLN A 627 -27.59 -13.79 10.08
N TRP A 628 -26.26 -13.61 10.05
CA TRP A 628 -25.62 -12.54 9.32
C TRP A 628 -25.27 -13.00 7.90
N VAL A 629 -25.71 -12.23 6.91
CA VAL A 629 -25.50 -12.51 5.48
C VAL A 629 -24.71 -11.36 4.86
N ALA A 630 -23.61 -11.67 4.18
CA ALA A 630 -22.90 -10.68 3.36
C ALA A 630 -23.75 -10.28 2.16
N GLN A 631 -23.80 -8.98 1.85
CA GLN A 631 -24.53 -8.43 0.71
C GLN A 631 -23.55 -7.99 -0.37
N ASP A 632 -23.90 -8.21 -1.64
CA ASP A 632 -23.17 -7.63 -2.76
C ASP A 632 -23.57 -6.16 -2.90
N SER A 633 -22.61 -5.27 -2.76
CA SER A 633 -22.79 -3.83 -2.84
C SER A 633 -22.62 -3.29 -4.27
N GLY A 634 -22.02 -4.09 -5.17
CA GLY A 634 -21.65 -3.65 -6.52
C GLY A 634 -20.51 -2.61 -6.56
N THR A 635 -19.81 -2.37 -5.45
CA THR A 635 -18.67 -1.45 -5.38
C THR A 635 -17.57 -1.99 -4.45
N GLU A 636 -16.37 -1.46 -4.62
CA GLU A 636 -15.18 -1.78 -3.80
C GLU A 636 -14.74 -0.59 -2.95
N ASN A 637 -15.38 0.57 -3.13
CA ASN A 637 -15.09 1.76 -2.34
C ASN A 637 -15.41 1.51 -0.87
N ILE A 638 -14.62 2.11 0.03
CA ILE A 638 -14.92 2.04 1.47
C ILE A 638 -16.29 2.66 1.74
N LEU A 639 -17.12 1.99 2.54
CA LEU A 639 -18.41 2.52 2.97
C LEU A 639 -18.31 3.01 4.42
N TYR A 640 -18.42 4.33 4.60
CA TYR A 640 -18.22 4.99 5.89
C TYR A 640 -19.52 5.12 6.70
N GLY A 641 -20.67 5.25 6.04
CA GLY A 641 -21.94 5.53 6.73
C GLY A 641 -23.11 4.74 6.19
N ILE A 642 -23.99 4.29 7.08
CA ILE A 642 -25.26 3.63 6.73
C ILE A 642 -26.42 4.16 7.57
N HIS A 643 -27.58 4.36 6.94
CA HIS A 643 -28.83 4.69 7.63
C HIS A 643 -30.04 4.37 6.76
N GLY A 644 -31.19 4.09 7.37
CA GLY A 644 -32.43 3.84 6.65
C GLY A 644 -33.68 4.23 7.44
N THR A 645 -34.85 3.96 6.84
CA THR A 645 -36.15 4.08 7.54
C THR A 645 -36.81 2.73 7.82
N SER A 646 -36.38 1.69 7.10
CA SER A 646 -36.80 0.30 7.27
C SER A 646 -35.78 -0.61 6.61
N ALA A 647 -35.84 -1.92 6.86
CA ALA A 647 -34.92 -2.86 6.21
C ALA A 647 -35.06 -2.93 4.68
N GLY A 648 -36.14 -2.38 4.10
CA GLY A 648 -36.33 -2.29 2.65
C GLY A 648 -36.03 -0.92 2.04
N ASN A 649 -35.48 0.02 2.83
CA ASN A 649 -35.09 1.35 2.39
C ASN A 649 -33.90 1.84 3.22
N VAL A 650 -32.70 1.53 2.73
CA VAL A 650 -31.42 1.78 3.42
C VAL A 650 -30.45 2.41 2.44
N TYR A 651 -29.70 3.41 2.92
CA TYR A 651 -28.67 4.09 2.15
C TYR A 651 -27.32 3.85 2.79
N ALA A 652 -26.32 3.61 1.94
CA ALA A 652 -24.91 3.57 2.34
C ALA A 652 -24.14 4.60 1.53
N VAL A 653 -23.18 5.26 2.17
CA VAL A 653 -22.32 6.26 1.54
C VAL A 653 -20.86 6.02 1.88
N GLY A 654 -19.96 6.50 1.03
CA GLY A 654 -18.56 6.18 1.19
C GLY A 654 -17.60 6.94 0.31
N GLN A 655 -16.43 6.34 0.12
CA GLN A 655 -15.30 6.87 -0.61
C GLN A 655 -15.66 7.26 -2.04
N ASN A 656 -15.01 8.30 -2.58
CA ASN A 656 -15.19 8.80 -3.94
C ASN A 656 -16.64 9.21 -4.27
N GLY A 657 -17.36 9.73 -3.28
CA GLY A 657 -18.76 10.14 -3.42
C GLY A 657 -19.73 8.96 -3.60
N THR A 658 -19.35 7.74 -3.21
CA THR A 658 -20.20 6.56 -3.37
C THR A 658 -21.52 6.74 -2.65
N ILE A 659 -22.64 6.48 -3.34
CA ILE A 659 -23.98 6.45 -2.75
C ILE A 659 -24.70 5.20 -3.25
N LEU A 660 -25.11 4.35 -2.31
CA LEU A 660 -25.85 3.13 -2.58
C LEU A 660 -27.25 3.21 -1.92
N ASN A 661 -28.21 2.54 -2.53
CA ASN A 661 -29.55 2.33 -1.99
C ASN A 661 -29.91 0.85 -2.04
N PHE A 662 -30.47 0.35 -0.95
CA PHE A 662 -31.03 -0.99 -0.83
C PHE A 662 -32.55 -0.95 -0.91
N ASP A 663 -33.10 -1.68 -1.88
CA ASP A 663 -34.54 -1.89 -2.03
C ASP A 663 -34.89 -3.38 -2.28
N SER A 664 -36.12 -3.66 -2.71
CA SER A 664 -36.59 -5.03 -3.00
C SER A 664 -35.80 -5.82 -4.07
N GLN A 665 -34.92 -5.16 -4.83
CA GLN A 665 -34.07 -5.76 -5.87
C GLN A 665 -32.60 -5.90 -5.44
N GLY A 666 -32.21 -5.37 -4.28
CA GLY A 666 -30.83 -5.38 -3.79
C GLY A 666 -30.19 -3.98 -3.75
N TRP A 667 -28.85 -3.93 -3.63
CA TRP A 667 -28.08 -2.69 -3.63
C TRP A 667 -27.92 -2.14 -5.04
N THR A 668 -28.14 -0.83 -5.19
CA THR A 668 -27.96 -0.11 -6.45
C THR A 668 -27.20 1.18 -6.21
N ALA A 669 -26.24 1.48 -7.10
CA ALA A 669 -25.48 2.73 -7.05
C ALA A 669 -26.28 3.89 -7.64
N PHE A 670 -26.22 5.04 -6.99
CA PHE A 670 -26.72 6.31 -7.51
C PHE A 670 -25.59 7.12 -8.15
N ILE A 671 -25.92 7.92 -9.15
CA ILE A 671 -25.01 8.96 -9.64
C ILE A 671 -24.88 10.02 -8.54
N SER A 672 -23.66 10.20 -8.06
CA SER A 672 -23.33 11.23 -7.08
C SER A 672 -23.03 12.56 -7.78
N PRO A 673 -23.46 13.70 -7.23
CA PRO A 673 -23.08 15.02 -7.73
C PRO A 673 -21.65 15.41 -7.30
N THR A 674 -20.94 14.56 -6.57
CA THR A 674 -19.59 14.79 -6.05
C THR A 674 -18.73 13.54 -6.14
N THR A 675 -17.41 13.73 -6.15
CA THR A 675 -16.40 12.69 -5.98
C THR A 675 -15.73 12.76 -4.61
N GLN A 676 -16.13 13.69 -3.74
CA GLN A 676 -15.62 13.79 -2.36
C GLN A 676 -16.16 12.66 -1.49
N ASP A 677 -15.36 12.23 -0.49
CA ASP A 677 -15.77 11.19 0.44
C ASP A 677 -17.02 11.61 1.23
N LEU A 678 -18.00 10.71 1.29
CA LEU A 678 -19.21 10.91 2.09
C LEU A 678 -19.09 10.08 3.37
N TYR A 679 -18.91 10.75 4.51
CA TYR A 679 -18.68 10.09 5.80
C TYR A 679 -19.98 9.58 6.44
N LYS A 680 -21.11 10.27 6.22
CA LYS A 680 -22.37 9.89 6.87
C LYS A 680 -23.59 10.17 6.03
N VAL A 681 -24.60 9.32 6.19
CA VAL A 681 -25.93 9.48 5.62
C VAL A 681 -26.98 9.41 6.72
N TRP A 682 -28.04 10.20 6.56
CA TRP A 682 -29.22 10.16 7.41
C TRP A 682 -30.48 10.26 6.57
N THR A 683 -31.47 9.45 6.96
CA THR A 683 -32.79 9.48 6.34
C THR A 683 -33.81 9.94 7.36
N SER A 684 -34.51 11.02 7.02
CA SER A 684 -35.58 11.56 7.84
C SER A 684 -36.79 10.62 7.92
N PRO A 685 -37.65 10.76 8.95
CA PRO A 685 -38.89 9.99 9.04
C PRO A 685 -39.84 10.15 7.83
N SER A 686 -39.73 11.26 7.10
CA SER A 686 -40.49 11.52 5.86
C SER A 686 -39.84 10.91 4.60
N GLY A 687 -38.69 10.24 4.73
CA GLY A 687 -37.97 9.57 3.64
C GLY A 687 -37.04 10.47 2.83
N LEU A 688 -36.83 11.73 3.25
CA LEU A 688 -35.81 12.61 2.68
C LEU A 688 -34.42 12.22 3.19
N ASN A 689 -33.44 12.16 2.29
CA ASN A 689 -32.09 11.69 2.58
C ASN A 689 -31.11 12.84 2.51
N TYR A 690 -30.14 12.82 3.42
CA TYR A 690 -29.07 13.79 3.51
C TYR A 690 -27.77 13.04 3.72
N ALA A 691 -26.71 13.48 3.06
CA ALA A 691 -25.37 12.95 3.27
C ALA A 691 -24.39 14.10 3.50
N VAL A 692 -23.41 13.86 4.34
CA VAL A 692 -22.33 14.82 4.61
C VAL A 692 -21.00 14.12 4.50
N GLY A 693 -19.95 14.91 4.33
CA GLY A 693 -18.62 14.35 4.25
C GLY A 693 -17.53 15.39 4.13
N GLN A 694 -16.54 15.02 3.33
CA GLN A 694 -15.34 15.81 3.11
C GLN A 694 -15.68 17.20 2.56
N GLY A 695 -14.95 18.23 3.01
CA GLY A 695 -15.12 19.60 2.48
C GLY A 695 -16.39 20.31 2.89
N GLY A 696 -16.97 19.92 4.02
CA GLY A 696 -18.25 20.48 4.45
C GLY A 696 -19.38 20.13 3.51
N ILE A 697 -19.22 19.12 2.63
CA ILE A 697 -20.23 18.80 1.62
C ILE A 697 -21.52 18.38 2.30
N ILE A 698 -22.62 18.91 1.77
CA ILE A 698 -23.97 18.55 2.19
C ILE A 698 -24.73 18.19 0.93
N LEU A 699 -25.14 16.93 0.83
CA LEU A 699 -26.03 16.46 -0.22
C LEU A 699 -27.42 16.26 0.34
N HIS A 700 -28.43 16.55 -0.46
CA HIS A 700 -29.81 16.23 -0.16
C HIS A 700 -30.47 15.57 -1.38
N ARG A 701 -31.36 14.61 -1.13
CA ARG A 701 -32.06 13.88 -2.20
C ARG A 701 -33.51 14.33 -2.32
N SER A 702 -33.89 14.81 -3.50
CA SER A 702 -35.26 15.23 -3.81
C SER A 702 -35.90 14.24 -4.80
N PHE A 703 -36.70 13.31 -4.30
CA PHE A 703 -37.46 12.25 -5.01
C PHE A 703 -36.65 11.28 -5.89
N PHE A 704 -35.79 11.77 -6.81
CA PHE A 704 -35.04 10.94 -7.77
C PHE A 704 -33.52 11.18 -7.73
N ASN A 705 -33.06 12.43 -7.59
CA ASN A 705 -31.63 12.77 -7.71
C ASN A 705 -31.06 13.35 -6.41
N TRP A 706 -29.76 13.12 -6.21
CA TRP A 706 -28.95 13.79 -5.22
C TRP A 706 -28.48 15.14 -5.76
N THR A 707 -28.57 16.18 -4.93
CA THR A 707 -28.12 17.54 -5.25
C THR A 707 -27.32 18.10 -4.08
N GLY A 708 -26.32 18.92 -4.38
CA GLY A 708 -25.60 19.65 -3.35
C GLY A 708 -26.46 20.77 -2.74
N ALA A 709 -26.37 20.94 -1.43
CA ALA A 709 -26.84 22.11 -0.69
C ALA A 709 -25.67 23.06 -0.41
N THR A 710 -25.97 24.36 -0.23
CA THR A 710 -24.96 25.33 0.20
C THR A 710 -24.54 25.03 1.64
N SER A 711 -23.24 24.81 1.84
CA SER A 711 -22.65 24.65 3.17
C SER A 711 -22.07 25.98 3.67
N PRO A 712 -22.30 26.36 4.94
CA PRO A 712 -21.69 27.54 5.56
C PRO A 712 -20.26 27.27 6.08
N THR A 713 -19.72 26.07 5.87
CA THR A 713 -18.38 25.67 6.32
C THR A 713 -17.65 24.92 5.22
N SER A 714 -16.33 24.94 5.30
CA SER A 714 -15.43 24.06 4.57
C SER A 714 -14.99 22.84 5.37
N GLU A 715 -15.11 22.87 6.70
CA GLU A 715 -14.62 21.81 7.58
C GLU A 715 -15.29 20.46 7.25
N ASN A 716 -14.55 19.35 7.35
CA ASN A 716 -15.10 18.00 7.19
C ASN A 716 -16.31 17.81 8.11
N LEU A 717 -17.42 17.29 7.59
CA LEU A 717 -18.58 16.93 8.38
C LEU A 717 -18.61 15.40 8.56
N TYR A 718 -18.36 14.93 9.78
CA TYR A 718 -18.26 13.50 10.11
C TYR A 718 -19.63 12.87 10.43
N GLU A 719 -20.61 13.67 10.86
CA GLU A 719 -21.94 13.16 11.23
C GLU A 719 -23.07 14.08 10.77
N ILE A 720 -24.20 13.47 10.42
CA ILE A 720 -25.47 14.15 10.15
C ILE A 720 -26.62 13.38 10.81
N ARG A 721 -27.44 14.08 11.59
CA ARG A 721 -28.65 13.55 12.22
C ARG A 721 -29.69 14.63 12.34
N GLY A 722 -30.96 14.28 12.22
CA GLY A 722 -32.07 15.22 12.39
C GLY A 722 -33.20 14.69 13.24
N VAL A 723 -34.01 15.62 13.72
CA VAL A 723 -35.30 15.34 14.37
C VAL A 723 -36.41 15.26 13.32
N SER A 724 -36.27 16.04 12.25
CA SER A 724 -37.20 16.07 11.11
C SER A 724 -36.47 16.48 9.83
N SER A 725 -37.15 16.44 8.68
CA SER A 725 -36.56 16.92 7.42
C SER A 725 -36.31 18.43 7.36
N SER A 726 -36.75 19.19 8.37
CA SER A 726 -36.52 20.62 8.51
C SER A 726 -35.81 20.97 9.81
N ASP A 727 -35.19 19.99 10.47
CA ASP A 727 -34.45 20.20 11.71
C ASP A 727 -33.34 19.16 11.80
N ILE A 728 -32.17 19.54 11.30
CA ILE A 728 -31.04 18.64 11.06
C ILE A 728 -29.76 19.29 11.60
N PHE A 729 -28.91 18.50 12.23
CA PHE A 729 -27.61 18.90 12.72
C PHE A 729 -26.52 18.14 11.97
N ALA A 730 -25.41 18.83 11.73
CA ALA A 730 -24.18 18.22 11.24
C ALA A 730 -23.00 18.67 12.12
N ALA A 731 -22.04 17.78 12.36
CA ALA A 731 -20.85 18.07 13.14
C ALA A 731 -19.61 17.52 12.46
N GLY A 732 -18.46 18.09 12.82
CA GLY A 732 -17.26 17.88 12.06
C GLY A 732 -15.99 18.44 12.69
N ALA A 733 -14.98 18.61 11.84
CA ALA A 733 -13.65 19.06 12.23
C ALA A 733 -13.66 20.46 12.86
N SER A 734 -12.63 20.75 13.65
CA SER A 734 -12.40 22.06 14.26
C SER A 734 -13.56 22.55 15.15
N GLY A 735 -14.29 21.62 15.77
CA GLY A 735 -15.46 21.91 16.62
C GLY A 735 -16.70 22.38 15.85
N THR A 736 -16.76 22.14 14.54
CA THR A 736 -17.85 22.60 13.67
C THR A 736 -19.18 21.95 14.04
N ILE A 737 -20.23 22.77 14.20
CA ILE A 737 -21.62 22.31 14.31
C ILE A 737 -22.50 23.20 13.42
N LEU A 738 -23.33 22.59 12.59
CA LEU A 738 -24.30 23.24 11.72
C LEU A 738 -25.73 22.83 12.07
N HIS A 739 -26.68 23.73 11.89
CA HIS A 739 -28.11 23.48 12.05
C HIS A 739 -28.89 23.91 10.82
N TYR A 740 -29.73 23.01 10.31
CA TYR A 740 -30.67 23.23 9.21
C TYR A 740 -32.08 23.45 9.74
N ASP A 741 -32.66 24.60 9.44
CA ASP A 741 -34.00 24.99 9.90
C ASP A 741 -35.14 24.69 8.92
N GLY A 742 -34.85 23.94 7.85
CA GLY A 742 -35.77 23.68 6.74
C GLY A 742 -35.65 24.65 5.57
N SER A 743 -34.86 25.71 5.74
CA SER A 743 -34.48 26.64 4.67
C SER A 743 -32.97 26.66 4.48
N ASP A 744 -32.23 27.02 5.54
CA ASP A 744 -30.81 27.35 5.47
C ASP A 744 -30.01 26.58 6.51
N TRP A 745 -28.76 26.28 6.17
CA TRP A 745 -27.76 25.77 7.12
C TRP A 745 -27.07 26.94 7.81
N THR A 746 -27.04 26.94 9.14
CA THR A 746 -26.41 27.99 9.94
C THR A 746 -25.40 27.39 10.92
N PRO A 747 -24.22 28.01 11.11
CA PRO A 747 -23.23 27.54 12.07
C PRO A 747 -23.66 27.85 13.50
N MET A 748 -23.34 26.93 14.42
CA MET A 748 -23.53 27.07 15.86
C MET A 748 -22.17 27.08 16.56
N SER A 749 -21.99 27.97 17.55
CA SER A 749 -20.76 27.98 18.35
C SER A 749 -20.78 26.82 19.35
N SER A 750 -19.88 25.85 19.16
CA SER A 750 -19.71 24.68 20.04
C SER A 750 -18.92 24.99 21.31
N GLY A 751 -18.06 26.01 21.27
CA GLY A 751 -17.17 26.39 22.37
C GLY A 751 -15.89 25.54 22.47
N THR A 752 -15.61 24.69 21.48
CA THR A 752 -14.38 23.89 21.38
C THR A 752 -13.76 24.02 19.99
N GLY A 753 -12.47 23.68 19.87
CA GLY A 753 -11.74 23.61 18.59
C GLY A 753 -11.30 22.21 18.21
N VAL A 754 -11.71 21.18 18.97
CA VAL A 754 -11.39 19.77 18.67
C VAL A 754 -12.42 19.17 17.72
N ASP A 755 -12.04 18.11 17.01
CA ASP A 755 -12.94 17.42 16.08
C ASP A 755 -14.13 16.77 16.80
N LEU A 756 -15.32 16.90 16.21
CA LEU A 756 -16.55 16.29 16.71
C LEU A 756 -17.02 15.21 15.73
N TYR A 757 -17.00 13.95 16.17
CA TYR A 757 -17.23 12.80 15.30
C TYR A 757 -18.68 12.34 15.24
N ALA A 758 -19.47 12.58 16.29
CA ALA A 758 -20.86 12.15 16.30
C ALA A 758 -21.77 13.09 17.09
N LEU A 759 -23.06 13.05 16.75
CA LEU A 759 -24.13 13.80 17.40
C LEU A 759 -25.44 13.00 17.48
N TRP A 760 -26.22 13.30 18.51
CA TRP A 760 -27.50 12.65 18.77
C TRP A 760 -28.57 13.65 19.23
N PRO A 761 -29.50 14.06 18.34
CA PRO A 761 -30.57 14.97 18.69
C PRO A 761 -31.79 14.23 19.25
N PHE A 762 -32.25 14.63 20.44
CA PHE A 762 -33.54 14.23 20.99
C PHE A 762 -34.65 15.20 20.60
N SER A 763 -34.29 16.47 20.42
CA SER A 763 -35.17 17.55 19.95
C SER A 763 -34.34 18.68 19.35
N ALA A 764 -35.00 19.65 18.72
CA ALA A 764 -34.38 20.89 18.23
C ALA A 764 -33.56 21.64 19.28
N THR A 765 -33.83 21.39 20.56
CA THR A 765 -33.26 22.09 21.72
C THR A 765 -32.60 21.13 22.71
N ASP A 766 -32.33 19.88 22.33
CA ASP A 766 -31.63 18.91 23.19
C ASP A 766 -30.82 17.95 22.32
N VAL A 767 -29.51 18.22 22.20
CA VAL A 767 -28.61 17.52 21.30
C VAL A 767 -27.29 17.25 22.01
N PHE A 768 -26.77 16.03 21.85
CA PHE A 768 -25.44 15.67 22.33
C PHE A 768 -24.44 15.64 21.17
N ALA A 769 -23.20 16.03 21.42
CA ALA A 769 -22.08 15.88 20.49
C ALA A 769 -20.85 15.32 21.23
N VAL A 770 -20.06 14.49 20.57
CA VAL A 770 -18.85 13.86 21.13
C VAL A 770 -17.68 13.99 20.16
N GLY A 771 -16.46 13.97 20.69
CA GLY A 771 -15.26 14.20 19.89
C GLY A 771 -13.95 13.82 20.57
N ASP A 772 -12.86 14.36 20.02
CA ASP A 772 -11.48 14.12 20.47
C ASP A 772 -11.25 14.46 21.94
N GLY A 773 -10.29 13.76 22.55
CA GLY A 773 -9.86 14.02 23.93
C GLY A 773 -10.96 13.80 24.98
N GLY A 774 -11.95 12.95 24.67
CA GLY A 774 -13.09 12.68 25.53
C GLY A 774 -14.09 13.83 25.62
N VAL A 775 -14.12 14.76 24.66
CA VAL A 775 -15.05 15.89 24.67
C VAL A 775 -16.50 15.42 24.50
N ILE A 776 -17.37 15.92 25.38
CA ILE A 776 -18.83 15.74 25.30
C ILE A 776 -19.50 17.11 25.47
N LEU A 777 -20.38 17.49 24.55
CA LEU A 777 -21.15 18.73 24.57
C LEU A 777 -22.65 18.43 24.58
N ARG A 778 -23.42 19.29 25.24
CA ARG A 778 -24.90 19.28 25.19
C ARG A 778 -25.45 20.65 24.81
N TYR A 779 -26.34 20.66 23.82
CA TYR A 779 -27.15 21.80 23.44
C TYR A 779 -28.47 21.81 24.21
N ASP A 780 -28.82 22.93 24.83
CA ASP A 780 -30.05 23.08 25.62
C ASP A 780 -31.10 24.01 24.98
N GLY A 781 -30.91 24.35 23.70
CA GLY A 781 -31.73 25.33 22.98
C GLY A 781 -31.26 26.78 23.10
N SER A 782 -30.30 27.06 23.97
CA SER A 782 -29.70 28.40 24.13
C SER A 782 -28.21 28.44 23.76
N GLY A 783 -27.48 27.33 23.97
CA GLY A 783 -26.08 27.20 23.62
C GLY A 783 -25.52 25.80 23.89
N TRP A 784 -24.34 25.53 23.36
CA TRP A 784 -23.59 24.30 23.64
C TRP A 784 -22.82 24.46 24.95
N THR A 785 -22.89 23.43 25.80
CA THR A 785 -22.19 23.41 27.10
C THR A 785 -21.41 22.10 27.26
N PRO A 786 -20.15 22.16 27.75
CA PRO A 786 -19.35 20.95 27.95
C PRO A 786 -19.83 20.15 29.16
N MET A 787 -19.73 18.83 29.06
CA MET A 787 -20.01 17.86 30.12
C MET A 787 -18.73 17.16 30.54
N THR A 788 -18.59 16.82 31.82
CA THR A 788 -17.46 16.02 32.29
C THR A 788 -17.64 14.56 31.87
N SER A 789 -16.75 14.07 31.01
CA SER A 789 -16.78 12.70 30.46
C SER A 789 -16.08 11.68 31.36
N ASN A 790 -15.06 12.07 32.14
CA ASN A 790 -14.19 11.17 32.91
C ASN A 790 -13.28 10.25 32.06
N THR A 791 -13.04 10.60 30.79
CA THR A 791 -12.07 9.92 29.92
C THR A 791 -11.29 10.94 29.08
N THR A 792 -10.12 10.56 28.59
CA THR A 792 -9.32 11.32 27.62
C THR A 792 -9.27 10.65 26.24
N GLU A 793 -9.87 9.46 26.10
CA GLU A 793 -9.92 8.73 24.84
C GLU A 793 -10.87 9.40 23.83
N ASN A 794 -10.63 9.18 22.54
CA ASN A 794 -11.42 9.82 21.48
C ASN A 794 -12.79 9.15 21.37
N LEU A 795 -13.86 9.95 21.37
CA LEU A 795 -15.24 9.43 21.32
C LEU A 795 -15.80 9.58 19.89
N TRP A 796 -16.05 8.45 19.23
CA TRP A 796 -16.42 8.39 17.82
C TRP A 796 -17.91 8.10 17.58
N GLY A 797 -18.57 7.44 18.52
CA GLY A 797 -19.99 7.09 18.41
C GLY A 797 -20.80 7.66 19.57
N VAL A 798 -22.05 8.06 19.31
CA VAL A 798 -23.01 8.45 20.36
C VAL A 798 -24.41 8.01 19.99
N TRP A 799 -25.11 7.41 20.94
CA TRP A 799 -26.49 6.98 20.81
C TRP A 799 -27.21 7.15 22.16
N GLY A 800 -28.49 7.52 22.17
CA GLY A 800 -29.25 7.49 23.41
C GLY A 800 -30.73 7.21 23.23
N SER A 801 -31.33 6.60 24.25
CA SER A 801 -32.76 6.30 24.30
C SER A 801 -33.58 7.49 24.82
N SER A 802 -32.95 8.36 25.60
CA SER A 802 -33.50 9.62 26.10
C SER A 802 -32.37 10.57 26.49
N ALA A 803 -32.66 11.85 26.70
CA ALA A 803 -31.67 12.81 27.17
C ALA A 803 -31.08 12.51 28.58
N SER A 804 -31.64 11.51 29.27
CA SER A 804 -31.14 10.98 30.54
C SER A 804 -30.53 9.58 30.43
N ASP A 805 -30.36 9.06 29.21
CA ASP A 805 -29.83 7.72 28.96
C ASP A 805 -29.09 7.70 27.61
N VAL A 806 -27.79 8.00 27.66
CA VAL A 806 -26.94 8.21 26.47
C VAL A 806 -25.65 7.39 26.62
N TYR A 807 -25.20 6.79 25.53
CA TYR A 807 -23.96 6.05 25.43
C TYR A 807 -23.02 6.74 24.44
N ALA A 808 -21.72 6.69 24.72
CA ALA A 808 -20.68 7.14 23.80
C ALA A 808 -19.55 6.10 23.72
N SER A 809 -19.08 5.79 22.52
CA SER A 809 -18.07 4.77 22.26
C SER A 809 -16.76 5.35 21.75
N SER A 810 -15.68 4.64 22.02
CA SER A 810 -14.33 4.96 21.59
C SER A 810 -13.69 3.77 20.86
N PRO A 811 -12.98 4.01 19.74
CA PRO A 811 -12.09 3.02 19.13
C PRO A 811 -10.96 2.59 20.07
N ASP A 812 -10.63 3.36 21.10
CA ASP A 812 -9.60 3.03 22.10
C ASP A 812 -10.12 2.08 23.19
N GLY A 813 -11.35 1.60 23.04
CA GLY A 813 -11.94 0.52 23.84
C GLY A 813 -12.73 0.96 25.05
N VAL A 814 -13.22 2.21 25.04
CA VAL A 814 -14.07 2.78 26.08
C VAL A 814 -15.53 2.86 25.63
N LEU A 815 -16.45 2.47 26.51
CA LEU A 815 -17.88 2.76 26.38
C LEU A 815 -18.32 3.57 27.60
N MET A 816 -18.84 4.77 27.38
CA MET A 816 -19.33 5.69 28.39
C MET A 816 -20.85 5.66 28.45
N HIS A 817 -21.43 5.76 29.64
CA HIS A 817 -22.87 5.81 29.88
C HIS A 817 -23.27 7.02 30.74
N TYR A 818 -24.21 7.81 30.25
CA TYR A 818 -24.84 8.92 30.95
C TYR A 818 -26.19 8.49 31.51
N ASN A 819 -26.30 8.46 32.84
CA ASN A 819 -27.52 8.05 33.55
C ASN A 819 -28.48 9.21 33.88
N GLY A 820 -28.31 10.36 33.21
CA GLY A 820 -29.10 11.57 33.47
C GLY A 820 -28.50 12.50 34.53
N SER A 821 -27.43 12.08 35.21
CA SER A 821 -26.71 12.91 36.18
C SER A 821 -25.20 12.98 35.94
N GLN A 822 -24.57 11.89 35.49
CA GLN A 822 -23.12 11.82 35.28
C GLN A 822 -22.77 10.78 34.23
N TRP A 823 -21.61 10.96 33.60
CA TRP A 823 -20.98 9.98 32.72
C TRP A 823 -20.10 9.02 33.53
N SER A 824 -20.25 7.72 33.26
CA SER A 824 -19.42 6.67 33.85
C SER A 824 -19.08 5.62 32.80
N GLN A 825 -17.86 5.08 32.86
CA GLN A 825 -17.44 4.00 31.98
C GLN A 825 -18.23 2.71 32.30
N VAL A 826 -18.61 1.98 31.25
CA VAL A 826 -19.21 0.66 31.32
C VAL A 826 -18.09 -0.37 31.27
N ASP A 827 -18.06 -1.29 32.25
CA ASP A 827 -17.09 -2.38 32.29
C ASP A 827 -17.46 -3.44 31.24
N LEU A 828 -16.73 -3.46 30.13
CA LEU A 828 -16.87 -4.47 29.08
C LEU A 828 -15.80 -5.56 29.24
N ASN A 829 -16.24 -6.82 29.34
CA ASN A 829 -15.35 -7.97 29.40
C ASN A 829 -15.74 -9.00 28.31
N PRO A 830 -14.91 -9.17 27.25
CA PRO A 830 -13.60 -8.54 27.03
C PRO A 830 -13.71 -7.07 26.60
N THR A 831 -12.68 -6.27 26.90
CA THR A 831 -12.51 -4.91 26.38
C THR A 831 -12.07 -4.97 24.91
N ARG A 832 -12.69 -4.18 24.03
CA ARG A 832 -12.42 -4.13 22.57
C ARG A 832 -12.58 -2.69 22.07
N ALA A 833 -11.90 -2.38 20.98
CA ALA A 833 -12.04 -1.15 20.20
C ALA A 833 -13.41 -1.08 19.49
N TYR A 834 -14.31 -0.15 19.86
CA TYR A 834 -15.63 -0.03 19.22
C TYR A 834 -15.71 1.24 18.36
N GLN A 835 -15.93 1.06 17.06
CA GLN A 835 -15.94 2.13 16.05
C GLN A 835 -17.27 2.89 16.06
N GLU A 836 -18.40 2.17 15.98
CA GLU A 836 -19.74 2.78 16.01
C GLU A 836 -20.71 1.98 16.89
N ILE A 837 -21.72 2.68 17.43
CA ILE A 837 -22.77 2.11 18.28
C ILE A 837 -24.16 2.44 17.76
N TRP A 838 -25.08 1.49 17.89
CA TRP A 838 -26.50 1.71 17.59
C TRP A 838 -27.39 0.95 18.57
N GLY A 839 -28.23 1.69 19.30
CA GLY A 839 -29.16 1.10 20.24
C GLY A 839 -30.51 0.73 19.64
N VAL A 840 -31.03 -0.41 20.08
CA VAL A 840 -32.38 -0.90 19.81
C VAL A 840 -33.32 -0.57 20.98
N THR A 841 -32.79 -0.63 22.21
CA THR A 841 -33.47 -0.22 23.45
C THR A 841 -32.47 0.44 24.40
N SER A 842 -32.94 1.01 25.51
CA SER A 842 -32.09 1.62 26.56
C SER A 842 -31.01 0.71 27.16
N SER A 843 -31.13 -0.60 26.96
CA SER A 843 -30.20 -1.60 27.49
C SER A 843 -29.64 -2.54 26.43
N ARG A 844 -29.98 -2.33 25.14
CA ARG A 844 -29.60 -3.24 24.05
C ARG A 844 -28.97 -2.48 22.89
N LEU A 845 -27.67 -2.66 22.68
CA LEU A 845 -26.84 -1.91 21.73
C LEU A 845 -26.04 -2.87 20.84
N TYR A 846 -26.03 -2.60 19.55
CA TYR A 846 -25.07 -3.19 18.62
C TYR A 846 -23.84 -2.31 18.50
N MET A 847 -22.67 -2.94 18.37
CA MET A 847 -21.38 -2.25 18.25
C MET A 847 -20.53 -2.95 17.19
N THR A 848 -19.84 -2.17 16.37
CA THR A 848 -18.84 -2.68 15.42
C THR A 848 -17.43 -2.48 15.95
N ASP A 849 -16.51 -3.37 15.58
CA ASP A 849 -15.08 -3.17 15.82
C ASP A 849 -14.27 -3.13 14.52
N ALA A 850 -13.04 -2.64 14.63
CA ALA A 850 -12.09 -2.56 13.53
C ALA A 850 -11.72 -3.94 12.95
N SER A 851 -12.00 -5.05 13.66
CA SER A 851 -11.76 -6.39 13.14
C SER A 851 -12.91 -6.94 12.31
N GLY A 852 -14.01 -6.19 12.19
CA GLY A 852 -15.18 -6.60 11.41
C GLY A 852 -16.20 -7.44 12.18
N GLU A 853 -16.08 -7.50 13.50
CA GLU A 853 -17.05 -8.19 14.34
C GLU A 853 -18.23 -7.28 14.67
N VAL A 854 -19.36 -7.90 15.01
CA VAL A 854 -20.50 -7.20 15.60
C VAL A 854 -20.78 -7.79 16.96
N TRP A 855 -20.86 -6.90 17.94
CA TRP A 855 -21.10 -7.21 19.34
C TRP A 855 -22.46 -6.68 19.74
N LEU A 856 -23.14 -7.43 20.62
CA LEU A 856 -24.40 -7.05 21.23
C LEU A 856 -24.16 -6.88 22.73
N TYR A 857 -24.30 -5.65 23.21
CA TYR A 857 -24.46 -5.37 24.62
C TYR A 857 -25.95 -5.46 24.97
N ASP A 858 -26.32 -6.34 25.89
CA ASP A 858 -27.67 -6.48 26.42
C ASP A 858 -27.63 -6.56 27.95
N SER A 859 -28.16 -5.53 28.61
CA SER A 859 -28.43 -5.53 30.05
C SER A 859 -27.21 -5.89 30.93
N GLY A 860 -26.00 -5.47 30.52
CA GLY A 860 -24.75 -5.72 31.23
C GLY A 860 -23.94 -6.91 30.72
N GLU A 861 -24.47 -7.68 29.76
CA GLU A 861 -23.76 -8.76 29.10
C GLU A 861 -23.35 -8.34 27.69
N ILE A 862 -22.11 -8.66 27.29
CA ILE A 862 -21.64 -8.44 25.93
C ILE A 862 -21.43 -9.79 25.23
N THR A 863 -22.06 -9.96 24.08
CA THR A 863 -21.98 -11.18 23.27
C THR A 863 -21.54 -10.87 21.86
N LYS A 864 -20.68 -11.73 21.30
CA LYS A 864 -20.33 -11.66 19.88
C LYS A 864 -21.48 -12.26 19.09
N VAL A 865 -22.16 -11.46 18.29
CA VAL A 865 -23.28 -11.90 17.45
C VAL A 865 -22.86 -12.13 16.00
N ARG A 866 -21.68 -11.63 15.62
CA ARG A 866 -21.07 -11.87 14.32
C ARG A 866 -19.57 -12.06 14.46
N ALA A 867 -19.04 -13.13 13.86
CA ALA A 867 -17.61 -13.37 13.76
C ALA A 867 -16.95 -12.45 12.71
N VAL A 868 -15.62 -12.32 12.79
CA VAL A 868 -14.77 -11.57 11.86
C VAL A 868 -15.22 -11.79 10.41
N GLY A 869 -15.50 -10.70 9.68
CA GLY A 869 -15.63 -10.77 8.23
C GLY A 869 -14.26 -11.02 7.63
N THR A 870 -14.07 -12.13 6.90
CA THR A 870 -12.76 -12.48 6.37
C THR A 870 -12.76 -12.77 4.88
N TYR A 871 -11.64 -12.51 4.18
CA TYR A 871 -11.44 -12.80 2.76
C TYR A 871 -10.03 -13.34 2.48
N LYS A 872 -9.77 -13.83 1.27
CA LYS A 872 -8.42 -14.28 0.85
C LYS A 872 -7.77 -13.23 -0.05
N ARG A 873 -6.48 -12.98 0.18
CA ARG A 873 -5.71 -11.97 -0.57
C ARG A 873 -5.30 -12.49 -1.94
N SER A 874 -5.25 -11.59 -2.93
CA SER A 874 -4.91 -11.86 -4.33
C SER A 874 -3.60 -12.63 -4.49
N ALA A 875 -3.56 -13.60 -5.39
CA ALA A 875 -2.31 -14.28 -5.75
C ALA A 875 -1.52 -13.41 -6.74
N THR A 876 -0.23 -13.22 -6.47
CA THR A 876 0.66 -12.37 -7.26
C THR A 876 1.63 -13.17 -8.12
N GLY A 877 2.09 -14.33 -7.64
CA GLY A 877 2.93 -15.26 -8.39
C GLY A 877 2.78 -16.69 -7.88
N MET A 878 3.10 -17.66 -8.72
CA MET A 878 3.00 -19.10 -8.47
C MET A 878 4.18 -19.82 -9.11
N ALA A 879 4.62 -20.91 -8.50
CA ALA A 879 5.66 -21.76 -9.08
C ALA A 879 5.43 -23.22 -8.73
N PHE A 880 5.82 -24.13 -9.61
CA PHE A 880 5.94 -25.55 -9.25
C PHE A 880 7.23 -25.79 -8.50
N HIS A 881 7.28 -26.80 -7.63
CA HIS A 881 8.57 -27.29 -7.18
C HIS A 881 9.35 -27.93 -8.34
N ARG A 882 10.60 -27.51 -8.51
CA ARG A 882 11.47 -27.86 -9.65
C ARG A 882 11.55 -29.35 -10.00
N SER A 883 11.50 -30.23 -9.01
CA SER A 883 11.55 -31.69 -9.23
C SER A 883 10.23 -32.42 -9.02
N ASN A 884 9.18 -31.72 -8.58
CA ASN A 884 7.90 -32.34 -8.24
C ASN A 884 6.73 -31.38 -8.47
N PRO A 885 6.06 -31.46 -9.63
CA PRO A 885 4.95 -30.56 -9.94
C PRO A 885 3.67 -30.81 -9.10
N ASP A 886 3.65 -31.86 -8.26
CA ASP A 886 2.60 -32.02 -7.26
C ASP A 886 2.69 -30.98 -6.13
N ILE A 887 3.86 -30.37 -5.98
CA ILE A 887 4.10 -29.29 -5.03
C ILE A 887 3.99 -27.96 -5.77
N VAL A 888 3.09 -27.11 -5.30
CA VAL A 888 2.79 -25.79 -5.87
C VAL A 888 3.03 -24.74 -4.79
N TYR A 889 3.69 -23.66 -5.16
CA TYR A 889 3.86 -22.46 -4.35
C TYR A 889 2.97 -21.35 -4.87
N ALA A 890 2.48 -20.50 -3.98
CA ALA A 890 1.73 -19.31 -4.35
C ALA A 890 2.05 -18.16 -3.40
N ALA A 891 2.43 -17.02 -3.95
CA ALA A 891 2.55 -15.76 -3.23
C ALA A 891 1.22 -15.02 -3.25
N THR A 892 0.91 -14.34 -2.14
CA THR A 892 -0.28 -13.49 -2.03
C THR A 892 0.12 -12.08 -1.60
N SER A 893 -0.62 -11.08 -2.06
CA SER A 893 -0.42 -9.68 -1.68
C SER A 893 -0.54 -9.52 -0.16
N GLY A 894 0.58 -9.39 0.56
CA GLY A 894 0.69 -9.18 2.00
C GLY A 894 0.13 -10.26 2.95
N ALA A 895 -0.35 -11.41 2.46
CA ALA A 895 -0.67 -12.57 3.31
C ALA A 895 0.40 -13.68 3.26
N GLY A 896 1.52 -13.38 2.58
CA GLY A 896 2.72 -14.21 2.55
C GLY A 896 2.72 -15.24 1.42
N VAL A 897 3.65 -16.19 1.54
CA VAL A 897 3.86 -17.26 0.55
C VAL A 897 3.34 -18.57 1.10
N TYR A 898 2.65 -19.33 0.26
CA TYR A 898 2.02 -20.59 0.60
C TYR A 898 2.62 -21.75 -0.18
N ILE A 899 2.57 -22.94 0.41
CA ILE A 899 2.89 -24.21 -0.25
C ILE A 899 1.70 -25.16 -0.19
N SER A 900 1.46 -25.86 -1.29
CA SER A 900 0.60 -27.03 -1.36
C SER A 900 1.41 -28.21 -1.83
N THR A 901 1.37 -29.35 -1.13
CA THR A 901 2.10 -30.58 -1.55
C THR A 901 1.20 -31.59 -2.26
N ASN A 902 -0.04 -31.21 -2.54
CA ASN A 902 -1.06 -32.04 -3.15
C ASN A 902 -1.84 -31.29 -4.25
N GLN A 903 -1.11 -30.63 -5.15
CA GLN A 903 -1.67 -30.00 -6.34
C GLN A 903 -2.76 -28.96 -6.02
N ALA A 904 -2.45 -28.01 -5.13
CA ALA A 904 -3.36 -26.98 -4.64
C ALA A 904 -4.63 -27.51 -3.92
N GLY A 905 -4.58 -28.74 -3.40
CA GLY A 905 -5.68 -29.29 -2.57
C GLY A 905 -5.80 -28.54 -1.24
N ASN A 906 -4.67 -28.31 -0.57
CA ASN A 906 -4.59 -27.47 0.62
C ASN A 906 -3.26 -26.73 0.73
N TRP A 907 -3.32 -25.55 1.36
CA TRP A 907 -2.22 -24.60 1.47
C TRP A 907 -1.72 -24.44 2.90
N LEU A 908 -0.41 -24.26 3.06
CA LEU A 908 0.28 -23.95 4.30
C LEU A 908 1.06 -22.65 4.12
N ASN A 909 0.95 -21.74 5.10
CA ASN A 909 1.68 -20.48 5.07
C ASN A 909 3.16 -20.71 5.47
N LEU A 910 4.09 -20.31 4.61
CA LEU A 910 5.55 -20.37 4.83
C LEU A 910 6.11 -19.09 5.49
N GLY A 911 5.23 -18.17 5.86
CA GLY A 911 5.53 -16.84 6.36
C GLY A 911 5.44 -15.77 5.25
N THR A 912 5.51 -14.52 5.68
CA THR A 912 5.43 -13.36 4.80
C THR A 912 6.81 -12.72 4.70
N PRO A 913 7.31 -12.46 3.48
CA PRO A 913 8.39 -11.50 3.28
C PRO A 913 8.02 -10.12 3.83
N PRO A 914 8.99 -9.24 4.11
CA PRO A 914 8.74 -7.93 4.73
C PRO A 914 7.89 -6.98 3.89
N THR A 915 7.92 -7.13 2.57
CA THR A 915 7.11 -6.37 1.62
C THR A 915 6.34 -7.29 0.67
N SER A 916 5.48 -6.69 -0.15
CA SER A 916 4.68 -7.35 -1.15
C SER A 916 5.54 -8.15 -2.12
N VAL A 917 5.13 -9.39 -2.33
CA VAL A 917 5.76 -10.31 -3.28
C VAL A 917 5.15 -10.09 -4.65
N TYR A 918 5.97 -9.76 -5.64
CA TYR A 918 5.54 -9.60 -7.03
C TYR A 918 5.64 -10.90 -7.81
N ASP A 919 6.68 -11.70 -7.56
CA ASP A 919 6.86 -13.00 -8.20
C ASP A 919 7.60 -13.99 -7.29
N ILE A 920 7.48 -15.28 -7.58
CA ILE A 920 8.22 -16.36 -6.90
C ILE A 920 8.77 -17.37 -7.89
N GLU A 921 9.96 -17.91 -7.59
CA GLU A 921 10.60 -18.90 -8.47
C GLU A 921 11.22 -20.07 -7.70
N SER A 922 11.27 -21.23 -8.36
CA SER A 922 11.57 -22.53 -7.77
C SER A 922 13.03 -22.98 -7.94
N GLY A 923 13.84 -22.71 -6.91
CA GLY A 923 15.17 -23.31 -6.71
C GLY A 923 15.43 -23.66 -5.25
N SER A 924 15.40 -22.64 -4.40
CA SER A 924 15.28 -22.72 -2.92
C SER A 924 13.99 -22.05 -2.41
N LEU A 925 13.01 -21.82 -3.29
CA LEU A 925 11.93 -20.82 -3.16
C LEU A 925 12.48 -19.40 -2.95
N TYR A 926 12.48 -18.64 -4.04
CA TYR A 926 12.85 -17.22 -4.07
C TYR A 926 11.61 -16.35 -4.24
N ALA A 927 11.64 -15.14 -3.67
CA ALA A 927 10.59 -14.14 -3.82
C ALA A 927 11.19 -12.83 -4.31
N ALA A 928 10.64 -12.31 -5.41
CA ALA A 928 10.84 -10.94 -5.87
C ALA A 928 9.87 -10.02 -5.11
N THR A 929 10.37 -8.95 -4.51
CA THR A 929 9.61 -8.11 -3.57
C THR A 929 9.84 -6.62 -3.81
N GLY A 930 9.07 -5.78 -3.11
CA GLY A 930 9.22 -4.31 -3.13
C GLY A 930 10.58 -3.81 -2.66
N ASP A 931 11.30 -4.61 -1.88
CA ASP A 931 12.55 -4.25 -1.21
C ASP A 931 13.70 -5.27 -1.45
N GLY A 932 13.62 -6.07 -2.52
CA GLY A 932 14.73 -6.95 -2.92
C GLY A 932 14.31 -8.37 -3.31
N VAL A 933 15.30 -9.28 -3.31
CA VAL A 933 15.10 -10.73 -3.52
C VAL A 933 15.30 -11.45 -2.20
N TYR A 934 14.32 -12.26 -1.82
CA TYR A 934 14.38 -13.06 -0.59
C TYR A 934 14.46 -14.55 -0.90
N GLU A 935 15.26 -15.28 -0.13
CA GLU A 935 15.29 -16.74 -0.10
C GLU A 935 14.65 -17.26 1.19
N LEU A 936 13.86 -18.32 1.09
CA LEU A 936 13.39 -19.04 2.28
C LEU A 936 14.54 -19.91 2.84
N THR A 937 15.18 -19.44 3.92
CA THR A 937 16.30 -20.14 4.55
C THR A 937 15.96 -20.71 5.93
N GLY A 938 16.68 -21.77 6.33
CA GLY A 938 16.64 -22.31 7.69
C GLY A 938 15.36 -23.06 8.08
N THR A 939 14.42 -23.25 7.14
CA THR A 939 13.14 -23.93 7.37
C THR A 939 12.80 -24.84 6.19
N GLY A 940 12.52 -26.11 6.47
CA GLY A 940 12.04 -27.08 5.49
C GLY A 940 10.67 -27.63 5.81
N VAL A 941 10.14 -28.44 4.92
CA VAL A 941 8.77 -28.97 5.02
C VAL A 941 8.83 -30.49 5.10
N VAL A 942 8.17 -31.08 6.10
CA VAL A 942 7.87 -32.52 6.13
C VAL A 942 6.40 -32.73 5.80
N THR A 943 6.09 -33.66 4.92
CA THR A 943 4.72 -33.98 4.47
C THR A 943 4.52 -35.49 4.41
N GLY A 944 3.28 -35.94 4.33
CA GLY A 944 2.94 -37.30 3.95
C GLY A 944 1.56 -37.72 4.39
N ASP A 945 1.29 -39.02 4.36
CA ASP A 945 -0.05 -39.58 4.58
C ASP A 945 -0.05 -40.53 5.79
N VAL A 946 -1.11 -40.50 6.60
CA VAL A 946 -1.39 -41.45 7.67
C VAL A 946 -2.66 -42.22 7.33
N ASN A 947 -2.50 -43.52 7.07
CA ASN A 947 -3.59 -44.39 6.63
C ASN A 947 -3.78 -45.60 7.55
N ASP A 948 -5.01 -46.12 7.62
CA ASP A 948 -5.30 -47.44 8.20
C ASP A 948 -4.71 -48.53 7.28
N ALA A 949 -3.76 -49.31 7.79
CA ALA A 949 -3.05 -50.34 7.02
C ALA A 949 -3.96 -51.45 6.47
N GLY A 950 -5.13 -51.67 7.09
CA GLY A 950 -6.10 -52.69 6.69
C GLY A 950 -7.09 -52.23 5.62
N THR A 951 -7.37 -50.91 5.53
CA THR A 951 -8.38 -50.36 4.61
C THR A 951 -7.83 -49.40 3.56
N SER A 952 -6.60 -48.92 3.75
CA SER A 952 -5.96 -47.85 2.97
C SER A 952 -6.74 -46.53 2.98
N LEU A 953 -7.70 -46.37 3.89
CA LEU A 953 -8.41 -45.11 4.10
C LEU A 953 -7.56 -44.19 4.98
N GLY A 954 -7.58 -42.89 4.66
CA GLY A 954 -6.94 -41.85 5.47
C GLY A 954 -7.54 -41.78 6.87
N ILE A 955 -6.67 -41.61 7.87
CA ILE A 955 -7.11 -41.40 9.25
C ILE A 955 -7.35 -39.91 9.44
N ASP A 956 -8.62 -39.51 9.42
CA ASP A 956 -9.03 -38.11 9.51
C ASP A 956 -8.77 -37.52 10.88
N SER A 957 -8.25 -36.28 10.91
CA SER A 957 -8.00 -35.44 12.10
C SER A 957 -6.72 -35.72 12.91
N ALA A 958 -5.57 -35.78 12.24
CA ALA A 958 -4.27 -35.73 12.90
C ALA A 958 -3.93 -34.32 13.40
N ARG A 959 -3.73 -34.15 14.71
CA ARG A 959 -3.11 -32.93 15.27
C ARG A 959 -1.60 -33.10 15.29
N VAL A 960 -0.89 -32.20 14.62
CA VAL A 960 0.57 -32.23 14.61
C VAL A 960 1.11 -31.36 15.74
N SER A 961 1.91 -31.94 16.63
CA SER A 961 2.55 -31.27 17.75
C SER A 961 4.07 -31.41 17.63
N THR A 962 4.79 -30.30 17.71
CA THR A 962 6.25 -30.31 17.84
C THR A 962 6.62 -29.84 19.24
N ASP A 963 7.88 -30.06 19.63
CA ASP A 963 8.45 -29.46 20.85
C ASP A 963 8.39 -27.91 20.85
N LEU A 964 8.03 -27.29 19.71
CA LEU A 964 7.87 -25.85 19.48
C LEU A 964 6.40 -25.38 19.38
N GLY A 965 5.42 -26.27 19.54
CA GLY A 965 3.98 -25.96 19.53
C GLY A 965 3.17 -26.65 18.42
N ASN A 966 1.85 -26.42 18.39
CA ASN A 966 0.94 -26.98 17.38
C ASN A 966 1.07 -26.23 16.05
N GLN A 967 1.54 -26.90 14.99
CA GLN A 967 1.92 -26.25 13.73
C GLN A 967 1.06 -26.67 12.51
N CYS A 968 0.18 -27.68 12.61
CA CYS A 968 -0.74 -28.04 11.52
C CYS A 968 -1.89 -28.99 11.95
N ARG A 969 -2.92 -29.11 11.10
CA ARG A 969 -3.95 -30.17 11.13
C ARG A 969 -3.86 -30.99 9.84
N SER A 970 -3.95 -32.33 9.91
CA SER A 970 -4.17 -33.15 8.72
C SER A 970 -5.61 -33.00 8.21
N ILE A 971 -5.78 -33.16 6.90
CA ILE A 971 -7.06 -33.19 6.19
C ILE A 971 -7.03 -34.42 5.28
N ASP A 972 -8.02 -35.30 5.35
CA ASP A 972 -8.12 -36.53 4.54
C ASP A 972 -6.94 -37.51 4.71
N GLY A 973 -6.35 -37.56 5.90
CA GLY A 973 -5.18 -38.40 6.22
C GLY A 973 -3.82 -37.83 5.80
N SER A 974 -3.75 -36.75 5.01
CA SER A 974 -2.49 -36.10 4.63
C SER A 974 -2.08 -35.02 5.65
N TYR A 975 -0.80 -35.03 6.07
CA TYR A 975 -0.21 -34.08 7.00
C TYR A 975 0.94 -33.30 6.35
N MET A 976 1.18 -32.07 6.84
CA MET A 976 2.32 -31.23 6.47
C MET A 976 2.80 -30.45 7.68
N MET A 977 4.09 -30.13 7.75
CA MET A 977 4.69 -29.38 8.84
C MET A 977 5.93 -28.62 8.40
N VAL A 978 6.15 -27.45 8.99
CA VAL A 978 7.41 -26.70 8.86
C VAL A 978 8.34 -27.11 9.99
N VAL A 979 9.60 -27.42 9.66
CA VAL A 979 10.66 -27.73 10.62
C VAL A 979 11.88 -26.84 10.38
N PRO A 980 12.64 -26.48 11.41
CA PRO A 980 14.03 -26.05 11.25
C PRO A 980 14.82 -27.08 10.46
N SER A 981 15.92 -26.70 9.79
CA SER A 981 16.84 -27.68 9.20
C SER A 981 17.49 -28.57 10.26
N GLY A 982 17.69 -29.86 9.98
CA GLY A 982 18.26 -30.82 10.95
C GLY A 982 17.83 -32.27 10.71
N ILE A 983 18.10 -33.11 11.71
CA ILE A 983 17.72 -34.53 11.73
C ILE A 983 16.66 -34.72 12.83
N PHE A 984 15.58 -35.43 12.52
CA PHE A 984 14.43 -35.59 13.42
C PHE A 984 13.96 -37.03 13.52
N ASP A 985 13.32 -37.33 14.64
CA ASP A 985 12.48 -38.51 14.81
C ASP A 985 11.00 -38.10 14.66
N LEU A 986 10.25 -38.89 13.90
CA LEU A 986 8.85 -38.67 13.57
C LEU A 986 7.98 -39.80 14.10
N TYR A 987 6.89 -39.45 14.76
CA TYR A 987 5.97 -40.36 15.41
C TYR A 987 4.54 -40.10 14.93
N ALA A 988 3.78 -41.14 14.59
CA ALA A 988 2.35 -41.05 14.28
C ALA A 988 1.55 -41.96 15.20
N MET A 989 0.52 -41.40 15.84
CA MET A 989 -0.35 -42.06 16.80
C MET A 989 -1.80 -41.84 16.39
N ALA A 990 -2.68 -42.81 16.55
CA ALA A 990 -4.12 -42.59 16.41
C ALA A 990 -4.89 -43.44 17.42
N ASP A 991 -6.05 -42.97 17.87
CA ASP A 991 -6.87 -43.72 18.83
C ASP A 991 -7.21 -45.11 18.28
N SER A 992 -6.93 -46.16 19.06
CA SER A 992 -7.12 -47.57 18.66
C SER A 992 -6.19 -48.05 17.54
N TYR A 993 -5.05 -47.37 17.32
CA TYR A 993 -4.00 -47.79 16.39
C TYR A 993 -2.62 -47.81 17.07
N GLU A 994 -1.76 -48.73 16.60
CA GLU A 994 -0.38 -48.83 17.05
C GLU A 994 0.43 -47.57 16.67
N LEU A 995 1.39 -47.20 17.52
CA LEU A 995 2.34 -46.10 17.26
C LEU A 995 3.26 -46.44 16.07
N GLY A 996 3.27 -45.57 15.05
CA GLY A 996 4.26 -45.58 13.97
C GLY A 996 5.47 -44.69 14.30
N THR A 997 6.69 -45.16 14.05
CA THR A 997 7.94 -44.42 14.32
C THR A 997 8.89 -44.44 13.13
N ALA A 998 9.52 -43.30 12.85
CA ALA A 998 10.61 -43.17 11.89
C ALA A 998 11.73 -42.31 12.47
N GLU A 999 12.97 -42.78 12.37
CA GLU A 999 14.15 -42.07 12.87
C GLU A 999 15.00 -41.55 11.71
N ASP A 1000 15.85 -40.55 12.00
CA ASP A 1000 16.84 -39.97 11.08
C ASP A 1000 16.25 -39.31 9.81
N ILE A 1001 15.08 -38.66 9.93
CA ILE A 1001 14.54 -37.82 8.87
C ILE A 1001 15.41 -36.56 8.75
N ASN A 1002 16.19 -36.44 7.69
CA ASN A 1002 17.02 -35.26 7.44
C ASN A 1002 16.27 -34.25 6.57
N VAL A 1003 16.12 -33.03 7.06
CA VAL A 1003 15.52 -31.92 6.30
C VAL A 1003 16.52 -30.78 6.23
N THR A 1004 16.80 -30.32 5.02
CA THR A 1004 17.77 -29.27 4.75
C THR A 1004 17.11 -28.06 4.11
N GLY A 1005 17.07 -26.92 4.81
CA GLY A 1005 16.58 -25.65 4.25
C GLY A 1005 15.21 -25.81 3.59
N SER A 1006 15.01 -25.18 2.44
CA SER A 1006 13.79 -25.19 1.63
C SER A 1006 13.34 -26.55 1.05
N ASP A 1007 13.97 -27.66 1.45
CA ASP A 1007 13.57 -29.01 1.00
C ASP A 1007 12.20 -29.42 1.53
N VAL A 1008 11.47 -30.16 0.68
CA VAL A 1008 10.22 -30.85 1.04
C VAL A 1008 10.49 -32.35 1.15
N THR A 1009 10.42 -32.88 2.37
CA THR A 1009 10.61 -34.32 2.65
C THR A 1009 9.27 -35.00 2.84
N ARG A 1010 9.00 -36.10 2.12
CA ARG A 1010 7.76 -36.87 2.26
C ARG A 1010 7.97 -38.17 3.03
N HIS A 1011 7.14 -38.44 4.03
CA HIS A 1011 7.14 -39.68 4.81
C HIS A 1011 5.70 -40.14 5.09
N ASN A 1012 5.35 -41.39 4.79
CA ASN A 1012 3.98 -41.89 5.00
C ASN A 1012 3.96 -42.92 6.13
N PHE A 1013 2.91 -42.89 6.95
CA PHE A 1013 2.60 -43.87 7.97
C PHE A 1013 1.42 -44.76 7.54
N ALA A 1014 1.56 -46.07 7.76
CA ALA A 1014 0.46 -47.02 7.70
C ALA A 1014 0.30 -47.64 9.09
N LEU A 1015 -0.79 -47.30 9.79
CA LEU A 1015 -1.01 -47.72 11.17
C LEU A 1015 -1.93 -48.94 11.22
N ASN A 1016 -1.58 -49.94 12.04
CA ASN A 1016 -2.42 -51.10 12.30
C ASN A 1016 -3.38 -50.80 13.45
N ARG A 1017 -4.61 -51.33 13.40
CA ARG A 1017 -5.53 -51.26 14.54
C ARG A 1017 -5.00 -52.08 15.71
N ASP A 1018 -5.07 -51.50 16.90
CA ASP A 1018 -4.73 -52.18 18.14
C ASP A 1018 -5.65 -53.39 18.36
N ASP A 1019 -5.10 -54.60 18.22
CA ASP A 1019 -5.82 -55.85 18.50
C ASP A 1019 -5.97 -56.15 20.01
N ASN A 1020 -5.38 -55.29 20.85
CA ASN A 1020 -5.31 -55.42 22.31
C ASN A 1020 -6.22 -54.46 23.11
N SER A 1021 -7.15 -53.75 22.47
CA SER A 1021 -8.19 -53.03 23.23
C SER A 1021 -9.14 -54.06 23.87
N THR A 1022 -8.97 -54.28 25.17
CA THR A 1022 -9.90 -55.09 25.96
C THR A 1022 -11.32 -54.53 25.80
N PRO A 1023 -12.34 -55.36 25.47
CA PRO A 1023 -13.72 -54.91 25.58
C PRO A 1023 -13.98 -54.62 27.05
N ASP A 1024 -14.31 -53.37 27.37
CA ASP A 1024 -14.61 -52.98 28.74
C ASP A 1024 -15.76 -53.86 29.26
N ASN A 1025 -15.46 -54.63 30.31
CA ASN A 1025 -16.35 -55.65 30.84
C ASN A 1025 -17.49 -54.98 31.59
N GLY A 1026 -18.69 -55.50 31.38
CA GLY A 1026 -19.96 -54.97 31.90
C GLY A 1026 -19.98 -54.54 33.37
N GLY A 1027 -20.58 -53.38 33.58
CA GLY A 1027 -21.21 -52.91 34.82
C GLY A 1027 -22.42 -52.03 34.44
N ASP A 1028 -23.56 -52.27 35.10
CA ASP A 1028 -24.93 -51.81 34.77
C ASP A 1028 -25.15 -50.31 34.42
N PRO A 1029 -26.25 -49.99 33.71
CA PRO A 1029 -26.58 -48.64 33.24
C PRO A 1029 -27.31 -47.80 34.31
N PRO A 1030 -27.17 -46.46 34.30
CA PRO A 1030 -28.24 -45.58 34.72
C PRO A 1030 -29.00 -45.05 33.49
N GLU A 1031 -30.31 -45.24 33.52
CA GLU A 1031 -31.30 -44.70 32.61
C GLU A 1031 -31.21 -43.17 32.45
N GLY A 1032 -31.46 -42.64 31.24
CA GLY A 1032 -31.70 -41.21 31.04
C GLY A 1032 -31.67 -40.72 29.59
N ASP A 1033 -32.86 -40.73 28.97
CA ASP A 1033 -33.33 -40.02 27.76
C ASP A 1033 -32.87 -40.42 26.33
N PRO A 1034 -33.83 -40.57 25.37
CA PRO A 1034 -33.53 -40.78 23.97
C PRO A 1034 -33.40 -39.44 23.24
N ASP A 1035 -32.23 -39.18 22.65
CA ASP A 1035 -32.02 -38.08 21.73
C ASP A 1035 -32.74 -38.36 20.38
N PRO A 1036 -33.60 -37.48 19.86
CA PRO A 1036 -34.34 -37.70 18.63
C PRO A 1036 -33.64 -37.05 17.44
N ASP A 1037 -32.39 -37.43 17.16
CA ASP A 1037 -31.76 -37.10 15.87
C ASP A 1037 -31.24 -38.37 15.20
N GLY A 1038 -31.96 -38.76 14.14
CA GLY A 1038 -31.58 -39.85 13.26
C GLY A 1038 -30.34 -39.48 12.45
N SER A 1039 -29.14 -39.67 13.02
CA SER A 1039 -27.90 -39.78 12.27
C SER A 1039 -27.51 -41.25 12.15
N SER A 1040 -27.85 -41.87 11.03
CA SER A 1040 -27.32 -43.17 10.64
C SER A 1040 -25.83 -43.05 10.28
N GLY A 1041 -24.96 -43.72 11.05
CA GLY A 1041 -23.65 -44.19 10.58
C GLY A 1041 -22.50 -43.16 10.53
N GLY A 1042 -22.16 -42.53 11.65
CA GLY A 1042 -20.83 -41.93 11.83
C GLY A 1042 -19.85 -42.94 12.37
N GLY A 1043 -18.86 -43.36 11.58
CA GLY A 1043 -17.68 -44.05 12.10
C GLY A 1043 -16.99 -43.16 13.14
N GLY A 1044 -16.57 -43.74 14.26
CA GLY A 1044 -15.85 -43.00 15.30
C GLY A 1044 -14.63 -42.31 14.71
N GLY A 1045 -14.64 -40.98 14.71
CA GLY A 1045 -13.46 -40.17 14.45
C GLY A 1045 -12.50 -40.31 15.61
N GLY A 1046 -11.59 -41.28 15.53
CA GLY A 1046 -10.42 -41.34 16.40
C GLY A 1046 -9.46 -40.22 16.02
N GLY A 1047 -9.04 -39.41 16.99
CA GLY A 1047 -8.04 -38.37 16.72
C GLY A 1047 -6.70 -39.02 16.38
N CYS A 1048 -6.03 -38.53 15.36
CA CYS A 1048 -4.64 -38.88 15.08
C CYS A 1048 -3.74 -37.78 15.67
N PHE A 1049 -2.47 -38.08 15.96
CA PHE A 1049 -1.47 -37.15 16.44
C PHE A 1049 -0.13 -37.46 15.76
N ILE A 1050 0.57 -36.44 15.29
CA ILE A 1050 1.94 -36.59 14.78
C ILE A 1050 2.86 -35.78 15.68
N GLN A 1051 3.86 -36.44 16.26
CA GLN A 1051 4.85 -35.83 17.13
C GLN A 1051 6.21 -35.82 16.45
N VAL A 1052 6.95 -34.72 16.63
CA VAL A 1052 8.33 -34.57 16.14
C VAL A 1052 9.24 -34.28 17.31
N SER A 1053 10.33 -35.03 17.41
CA SER A 1053 11.37 -34.83 18.41
C SER A 1053 12.70 -34.54 17.74
N PHE A 1054 13.32 -33.43 18.15
CA PHE A 1054 14.61 -32.99 17.64
C PHE A 1054 15.74 -33.79 18.30
N ARG A 1055 16.74 -34.18 17.50
CA ARG A 1055 17.98 -34.82 17.98
C ARG A 1055 19.09 -33.82 18.27
#